data_AF-A0A1F8PUS2-F1
#
_entry.id   AF-A0A1F8PUS2-F1
#
_cell.length_a   1.000
_cell.length_b   1.000
_cell.length_c   1.000
_cell.angle_alpha   90.00
_cell.angle_beta   90.00
_cell.angle_gamma   90.00
#
_symmetry.space_group_name_H-M   'P 1'
#
loop_
_entity.id
_entity.type
_entity.pdbx_description
1 polymer ?
#
loop_
_entity_poly.entity_id
_entity_poly.type
_entity_poly.pdbx_seq_one_letter_code
_entity_poly.pdbx_strand_id
1 'polypeptide(L)'
;MALLSASNLSKSFGPVDIFQGITLSVPHGARIAIVGPNGVGKSTLLRILLGIEEASSGTVQRARNFKTGYLPQEASLTGKATLWEICLEALEDLRIKESELADLEAAMANPDQANEALERYGKLQREFEIQGGYTYETRIRMVLSGLGFDASYFTRPIPQLSGGQRTRAYLAKLLLSAPDLLILDEPTNHLDIAAVEWLEGYMSQWEGATLLVSHDRYFLDKVVDHIWEMSQNGIEVYRGTYTAYVQQRQERWDLRQQIFETEVSRLEKELDYIKRNISGQNVSQAKGKLKRLSREVLAIEKLGTEAVRTQQWLEISSQIETSNHPLGVAEVERRIRSLHGPSNRTPHLGLNLKASQRSGDLVLRTRNLAVGYADEGKPLFNAPDLLLKRGECAAVIGPNGAGKTTFLKTLLDQLPPLEGELILGASLNIAYFAQAHEGLIPELTLMDEIQQAAPQLLPAEIRNYLARYMFTGEEVYKKVEVLSGGERGRLALAKLSLTNANLLLLDEPTNHLDIPSQEILQESMAHYQGTILLVSHDRYLIDALATQIWEILPDQAYLQIFDGTYTQYREYLEAKDATQAAKIALLPKNSRNRWRERLLSGKEERQRQQRLSEVEALIAGLEEHLALVTNRLEKPPTDPIKVQRLGQDYLRLQNQIDELMQEWELLNE
;
A
#
# COMPACT_ATOMS: atom_id res chain seq x y z
N MET A 1 11.47 16.53 -24.41
CA MET A 1 12.22 15.29 -24.71
C MET A 1 11.84 14.25 -23.67
N ALA A 2 11.85 12.96 -24.01
CA ALA A 2 11.60 11.91 -23.03
C ALA A 2 12.81 11.73 -22.11
N LEU A 3 12.59 11.50 -20.83
CA LEU A 3 13.64 11.20 -19.85
C LEU A 3 14.17 9.77 -20.06
N LEU A 4 13.27 8.87 -20.45
CA LEU A 4 13.57 7.48 -20.72
C LEU A 4 12.76 7.00 -21.94
N SER A 5 13.40 6.21 -22.80
CA SER A 5 12.72 5.50 -23.88
C SER A 5 13.24 4.08 -24.00
N ALA A 6 12.32 3.14 -24.15
CA ALA A 6 12.59 1.72 -24.31
C ALA A 6 12.01 1.22 -25.63
N SER A 7 12.78 0.39 -26.34
CA SER A 7 12.40 -0.13 -27.65
C SER A 7 12.53 -1.65 -27.68
N ASN A 8 11.42 -2.31 -28.00
CA ASN A 8 11.31 -3.77 -28.17
C ASN A 8 11.89 -4.59 -27.00
N LEU A 9 11.66 -4.16 -25.76
CA LEU A 9 12.14 -4.83 -24.57
C LEU A 9 11.45 -6.18 -24.36
N SER A 10 12.25 -7.20 -24.06
CA SER A 10 11.76 -8.51 -23.63
C SER A 10 12.58 -9.03 -22.45
N LYS A 11 11.94 -9.80 -21.58
CA LYS A 11 12.61 -10.44 -20.44
C LYS A 11 12.10 -11.86 -20.25
N SER A 12 13.04 -12.77 -20.07
CA SER A 12 12.82 -14.19 -19.84
C SER A 12 13.71 -14.70 -18.71
N PHE A 13 13.21 -15.65 -17.93
CA PHE A 13 13.98 -16.38 -16.93
C PHE A 13 13.97 -17.86 -17.30
N GLY A 14 15.10 -18.33 -17.86
CA GLY A 14 15.20 -19.68 -18.41
C GLY A 14 14.19 -19.89 -19.54
N PRO A 15 13.31 -20.91 -19.47
CA PRO A 15 12.31 -21.17 -20.51
C PRO A 15 11.02 -20.33 -20.35
N VAL A 16 10.90 -19.52 -19.29
CA VAL A 16 9.68 -18.75 -19.01
C VAL A 16 9.87 -17.31 -19.45
N ASP A 17 9.11 -16.90 -20.47
CA ASP A 17 9.00 -15.51 -20.88
C ASP A 17 8.10 -14.74 -19.90
N ILE A 18 8.60 -13.62 -19.36
CA ILE A 18 7.77 -12.76 -18.50
C ILE A 18 6.99 -11.76 -19.34
N PHE A 19 7.69 -11.07 -20.26
CA PHE A 19 7.07 -10.15 -21.21
C PHE A 19 7.92 -10.01 -22.47
N GLN A 20 7.27 -9.63 -23.57
CA GLN A 20 7.92 -9.47 -24.87
C GLN A 20 7.47 -8.19 -25.60
N GLY A 21 8.37 -7.63 -26.41
CA GLY A 21 8.03 -6.60 -27.40
C GLY A 21 7.65 -5.22 -26.84
N ILE A 22 8.01 -4.89 -25.59
CA ILE A 22 7.57 -3.66 -24.95
C ILE A 22 8.31 -2.45 -25.53
N THR A 23 7.56 -1.49 -26.07
CA THR A 23 8.07 -0.20 -26.55
C THR A 23 7.33 0.93 -25.86
N LEU A 24 8.06 1.79 -25.14
CA LEU A 24 7.48 2.83 -24.31
C LEU A 24 8.42 4.03 -24.14
N SER A 25 7.88 5.15 -23.68
CA SER A 25 8.65 6.34 -23.38
C SER A 25 8.05 7.07 -22.19
N VAL A 26 8.90 7.63 -21.34
CA VAL A 26 8.53 8.45 -20.18
C VAL A 26 8.82 9.91 -20.53
N PRO A 27 7.80 10.71 -20.88
CA PRO A 27 7.95 12.15 -21.09
C PRO A 27 8.31 12.89 -19.80
N HIS A 28 8.86 14.09 -19.92
CA HIS A 28 9.05 14.98 -18.78
C HIS A 28 7.70 15.36 -18.16
N GLY A 29 7.61 15.33 -16.82
CA GLY A 29 6.41 15.71 -16.08
C GLY A 29 5.23 14.74 -16.22
N ALA A 30 5.40 13.62 -16.95
CA ALA A 30 4.36 12.61 -17.07
C ALA A 30 4.18 11.85 -15.74
N ARG A 31 2.94 11.53 -15.40
CA ARG A 31 2.61 10.76 -14.19
C ARG A 31 1.96 9.47 -14.62
N ILE A 32 2.79 8.43 -14.73
CA ILE A 32 2.42 7.17 -15.35
C ILE A 32 2.26 6.10 -14.26
N ALA A 33 1.12 5.40 -14.27
CA ALA A 33 0.95 4.19 -13.48
C ALA A 33 1.14 2.94 -14.34
N ILE A 34 1.77 1.91 -13.80
CA ILE A 34 1.81 0.58 -14.38
C ILE A 34 0.84 -0.31 -13.60
N VAL A 35 -0.20 -0.77 -14.26
CA VAL A 35 -1.21 -1.69 -13.71
C VAL A 35 -1.12 -3.03 -14.43
N GLY A 36 -1.48 -4.10 -13.74
CA GLY A 36 -1.51 -5.43 -14.34
C GLY A 36 -1.48 -6.54 -13.29
N PRO A 37 -1.70 -7.80 -13.70
CA PRO A 37 -1.72 -8.93 -12.78
C PRO A 37 -0.40 -9.12 -12.04
N ASN A 38 -0.45 -9.83 -10.91
CA ASN A 38 0.77 -10.25 -10.21
C ASN A 38 1.57 -11.24 -11.05
N GLY A 39 2.90 -11.13 -11.00
CA GLY A 39 3.81 -11.97 -11.77
C GLY A 39 4.03 -11.57 -13.24
N VAL A 40 3.33 -10.56 -13.76
CA VAL A 40 3.52 -10.08 -15.15
C VAL A 40 4.85 -9.35 -15.38
N GLY A 41 5.59 -9.04 -14.31
CA GLY A 41 6.92 -8.42 -14.40
C GLY A 41 6.98 -6.90 -14.21
N LYS A 42 5.99 -6.27 -13.56
CA LYS A 42 5.96 -4.82 -13.27
C LYS A 42 7.26 -4.32 -12.64
N SER A 43 7.66 -4.89 -11.50
CA SER A 43 8.90 -4.54 -10.80
C SER A 43 10.17 -4.87 -11.61
N THR A 44 10.13 -5.95 -12.41
CA THR A 44 11.23 -6.31 -13.32
C THR A 44 11.39 -5.28 -14.43
N LEU A 45 10.29 -4.78 -14.99
CA LEU A 45 10.32 -3.68 -15.97
C LEU A 45 10.95 -2.43 -15.35
N LEU A 46 10.54 -2.02 -14.14
CA LEU A 46 11.13 -0.88 -13.44
C LEU A 46 12.65 -1.02 -13.27
N ARG A 47 13.12 -2.18 -12.82
CA ARG A 47 14.56 -2.47 -12.64
C ARG A 47 15.34 -2.42 -13.96
N ILE A 48 14.76 -2.92 -15.05
CA ILE A 48 15.35 -2.83 -16.40
C ILE A 48 15.43 -1.38 -16.87
N LEU A 49 14.37 -0.59 -16.66
CA LEU A 49 14.36 0.83 -17.01
C LEU A 49 15.42 1.62 -16.24
N LEU A 50 15.67 1.27 -14.98
CA LEU A 50 16.74 1.86 -14.17
C LEU A 50 18.14 1.33 -14.51
N GLY A 51 18.24 0.18 -15.20
CA GLY A 51 19.52 -0.45 -15.51
C GLY A 51 20.12 -1.25 -14.34
N ILE A 52 19.29 -1.53 -13.33
CA ILE A 52 19.61 -2.43 -12.22
C ILE A 52 19.65 -3.89 -12.72
N GLU A 53 18.81 -4.19 -13.71
CA GLU A 53 18.69 -5.52 -14.32
C GLU A 53 18.80 -5.44 -15.84
N GLU A 54 19.42 -6.44 -16.47
CA GLU A 54 19.56 -6.52 -17.92
C GLU A 54 18.30 -7.10 -18.58
N ALA A 55 17.93 -6.55 -19.74
CA ALA A 55 16.89 -7.11 -20.59
C ALA A 55 17.43 -8.30 -21.39
N SER A 56 16.57 -9.27 -21.71
CA SER A 56 16.94 -10.38 -22.61
C SER A 56 17.09 -9.90 -24.06
N SER A 57 16.29 -8.91 -24.45
CA SER A 57 16.38 -8.23 -25.75
C SER A 57 15.82 -6.81 -25.68
N GLY A 58 16.10 -6.01 -26.71
CA GLY A 58 15.70 -4.61 -26.78
C GLY A 58 16.74 -3.64 -26.20
N THR A 59 16.43 -2.35 -26.20
CA THR A 59 17.35 -1.31 -25.72
C THR A 59 16.61 -0.27 -24.87
N VAL A 60 17.32 0.27 -23.86
CA VAL A 60 16.86 1.39 -23.03
C VAL A 60 17.79 2.57 -23.27
N GLN A 61 17.21 3.70 -23.69
CA GLN A 61 17.91 4.97 -23.81
C GLN A 61 17.46 5.91 -22.68
N ARG A 62 18.42 6.61 -22.09
CA ARG A 62 18.23 7.54 -20.98
C ARG A 62 18.73 8.92 -21.38
N ALA A 63 18.01 9.96 -20.99
CA ALA A 63 18.48 11.32 -21.16
C ALA A 63 19.79 11.54 -20.39
N ARG A 64 20.61 12.50 -20.83
CA ARG A 64 21.86 12.84 -20.13
C ARG A 64 21.53 13.73 -18.92
N ASN A 65 22.24 13.51 -17.82
CA ASN A 65 22.28 14.39 -16.63
C ASN A 65 20.91 14.66 -15.97
N PHE A 66 20.11 13.63 -15.72
CA PHE A 66 18.91 13.76 -14.87
C PHE A 66 19.04 12.89 -13.62
N LYS A 67 18.42 13.33 -12.51
CA LYS A 67 18.39 12.62 -11.23
C LYS A 67 17.21 11.64 -11.19
N THR A 68 17.47 10.41 -10.78
CA THR A 68 16.45 9.37 -10.59
C THR A 68 16.32 8.98 -9.13
N GLY A 69 15.09 8.90 -8.61
CA GLY A 69 14.79 8.26 -7.32
C GLY A 69 14.02 6.96 -7.53
N TYR A 70 14.35 5.92 -6.77
CA TYR A 70 13.66 4.63 -6.86
C TYR A 70 13.34 4.07 -5.47
N LEU A 71 12.05 3.86 -5.22
CA LEU A 71 11.55 3.11 -4.07
C LEU A 71 11.20 1.68 -4.53
N PRO A 72 11.99 0.65 -4.16
CA PRO A 72 11.61 -0.74 -4.38
C PRO A 72 10.51 -1.19 -3.42
N GLN A 73 9.75 -2.20 -3.81
CA GLN A 73 8.67 -2.80 -3.01
C GLN A 73 9.15 -3.26 -1.63
N GLU A 74 10.32 -3.91 -1.56
CA GLU A 74 10.98 -4.27 -0.31
C GLU A 74 12.17 -3.34 -0.07
N ALA A 75 11.89 -2.24 0.62
CA ALA A 75 12.87 -1.22 0.94
C ALA A 75 13.21 -1.26 2.43
N SER A 76 14.48 -1.53 2.76
CA SER A 76 15.01 -1.27 4.09
C SER A 76 16.24 -0.38 3.99
N LEU A 77 16.14 0.82 4.57
CA LEU A 77 17.33 1.58 4.93
C LEU A 77 18.15 0.75 5.92
N THR A 78 19.46 0.75 5.72
CA THR A 78 20.44 0.13 6.62
C THR A 78 21.43 1.19 7.05
N GLY A 79 21.87 1.15 8.30
CA GLY A 79 22.79 2.15 8.84
C GLY A 79 22.55 2.42 10.32
N LYS A 80 23.44 3.22 10.92
CA LYS A 80 23.33 3.68 12.31
C LYS A 80 22.77 5.11 12.43
N ALA A 81 22.61 5.79 11.30
CA ALA A 81 22.11 7.16 11.25
C ALA A 81 20.70 7.28 11.84
N THR A 82 20.39 8.47 12.34
CA THR A 82 19.04 8.81 12.79
C THR A 82 18.14 9.13 11.60
N LEU A 83 16.82 9.09 11.82
CA LEU A 83 15.84 9.47 10.79
C LEU A 83 16.09 10.89 10.26
N TRP A 84 16.41 11.82 11.14
CA TRP A 84 16.73 13.20 10.78
C TRP A 84 17.99 13.30 9.92
N GLU A 85 19.08 12.63 10.31
CA GLU A 85 20.33 12.61 9.54
C GLU A 85 20.13 12.09 8.12
N ILE A 86 19.34 11.04 7.93
CA ILE A 86 19.05 10.50 6.59
C ILE A 86 18.28 11.49 5.72
N CYS A 87 17.39 12.27 6.32
CA CYS A 87 16.68 13.34 5.61
C CYS A 87 17.63 14.48 5.22
N LEU A 88 18.59 14.81 6.09
CA LEU A 88 19.64 15.80 5.77
C LEU A 88 20.55 15.31 4.66
N GLU A 89 20.91 14.03 4.62
CA GLU A 89 21.70 13.43 3.52
C GLU A 89 21.03 13.60 2.15
N ALA A 90 19.68 13.59 2.10
CA ALA A 90 18.95 13.81 0.84
C ALA A 90 19.13 15.24 0.29
N LEU A 91 19.53 16.17 1.17
CA LEU A 91 19.67 17.60 0.92
C LEU A 91 21.13 18.04 1.01
N GLU A 92 22.08 17.10 0.88
CA GLU A 92 23.52 17.41 1.04
C GLU A 92 24.00 18.47 0.04
N ASP A 93 23.53 18.43 -1.22
CA ASP A 93 23.81 19.47 -2.21
C ASP A 93 23.44 20.88 -1.71
N LEU A 94 22.31 21.00 -1.00
CA LEU A 94 21.85 22.27 -0.42
C LEU A 94 22.71 22.69 0.78
N ARG A 95 23.11 21.73 1.62
CA ARG A 95 23.95 21.99 2.80
C ARG A 95 25.37 22.38 2.42
N ILE A 96 25.90 21.82 1.33
CA ILE A 96 27.18 22.24 0.75
C ILE A 96 27.08 23.72 0.32
N LYS A 97 25.99 24.10 -0.36
CA LYS A 97 25.77 25.51 -0.75
C LYS A 97 25.64 26.44 0.46
N GLU A 98 24.99 26.00 1.54
CA GLU A 98 24.91 26.76 2.81
C GLU A 98 26.30 27.00 3.40
N SER A 99 27.15 25.97 3.44
CA SER A 99 28.54 26.10 3.88
C SER A 99 29.35 27.02 2.97
N GLU A 100 29.21 26.90 1.64
CA GLU A 100 29.89 27.77 0.68
C GLU A 100 29.45 29.24 0.83
N LEU A 101 28.19 29.51 1.14
CA LEU A 101 27.71 30.87 1.43
C LEU A 101 28.38 31.44 2.68
N ALA A 102 28.51 30.65 3.75
CA ALA A 102 29.22 31.07 4.97
C ALA A 102 30.72 31.33 4.71
N ASP A 103 31.38 30.50 3.89
CA ASP A 103 32.77 30.72 3.49
C ASP A 103 32.94 31.99 2.64
N LEU A 104 32.01 32.25 1.73
CA LEU A 104 32.00 33.48 0.91
C LEU A 104 31.76 34.73 1.77
N GLU A 105 30.89 34.66 2.77
CA GLU A 105 30.69 35.74 3.75
C GLU A 105 31.99 36.05 4.52
N ALA A 106 32.72 35.01 4.94
CA ALA A 106 34.02 35.17 5.56
C ALA A 106 35.05 35.77 4.58
N ALA A 107 35.05 35.35 3.32
CA ALA A 107 35.97 35.85 2.30
C ALA A 107 35.71 37.33 1.92
N MET A 108 34.46 37.81 2.06
CA MET A 108 34.11 39.22 1.86
C MET A 108 34.76 40.15 2.91
N ALA A 109 35.17 39.62 4.06
CA ALA A 109 35.94 40.40 5.04
C ALA A 109 37.36 40.74 4.55
N ASN A 110 37.86 40.04 3.53
CA ASN A 110 39.17 40.30 2.92
C ASN A 110 39.03 41.26 1.70
N PRO A 111 39.60 42.48 1.73
CA PRO A 111 39.50 43.46 0.65
C PRO A 111 39.96 42.95 -0.72
N ASP A 112 40.94 42.04 -0.75
CA ASP A 112 41.52 41.52 -1.99
C ASP A 112 40.60 40.52 -2.71
N GLN A 113 39.68 39.88 -1.99
CA GLN A 113 38.78 38.84 -2.51
C GLN A 113 37.30 39.28 -2.53
N ALA A 114 36.98 40.44 -1.94
CA ALA A 114 35.62 40.91 -1.71
C ALA A 114 34.77 41.01 -2.99
N ASN A 115 35.32 41.53 -4.09
CA ASN A 115 34.56 41.71 -5.33
C ASN A 115 34.18 40.37 -6.00
N GLU A 116 35.10 39.40 -6.03
CA GLU A 116 34.84 38.07 -6.59
C GLU A 116 33.87 37.28 -5.69
N ALA A 117 34.07 37.35 -4.37
CA ALA A 117 33.21 36.71 -3.39
C ALA A 117 31.77 37.23 -3.47
N LEU A 118 31.58 38.55 -3.63
CA LEU A 118 30.26 39.18 -3.71
C LEU A 118 29.48 38.74 -4.97
N GLU A 119 30.13 38.67 -6.14
CA GLU A 119 29.46 38.22 -7.37
C GLU A 119 29.03 36.75 -7.25
N ARG A 120 29.90 35.90 -6.69
CA ARG A 120 29.65 34.47 -6.53
C ARG A 120 28.57 34.22 -5.48
N TYR A 121 28.60 34.94 -4.36
CA TYR A 121 27.58 34.90 -3.31
C TYR A 121 26.20 35.29 -3.86
N GLY A 122 26.10 36.37 -4.63
CA GLY A 122 24.81 36.81 -5.18
C GLY A 122 24.17 35.79 -6.14
N LYS A 123 24.96 34.99 -6.86
CA LYS A 123 24.45 33.88 -7.69
C LYS A 123 24.02 32.69 -6.82
N LEU A 124 24.90 32.27 -5.93
CA LEU A 124 24.68 31.10 -5.07
C LEU A 124 23.50 31.31 -4.11
N GLN A 125 23.34 32.51 -3.55
CA GLN A 125 22.25 32.87 -2.65
C GLN A 125 20.89 32.74 -3.35
N ARG A 126 20.78 33.21 -4.61
CA ARG A 126 19.54 33.06 -5.39
C ARG A 126 19.22 31.60 -5.66
N GLU A 127 20.22 30.80 -6.02
CA GLU A 127 20.02 29.36 -6.23
C GLU A 127 19.60 28.65 -4.94
N PHE A 128 20.25 28.98 -3.82
CA PHE A 128 19.92 28.44 -2.49
C PHE A 128 18.49 28.80 -2.08
N GLU A 129 18.07 30.05 -2.30
CA GLU A 129 16.72 30.51 -2.03
C GLU A 129 15.67 29.79 -2.90
N ILE A 130 15.91 29.70 -4.22
CA ILE A 130 15.00 29.00 -5.16
C ILE A 130 14.85 27.52 -4.80
N GLN A 131 15.93 26.88 -4.35
CA GLN A 131 15.91 25.47 -3.93
C GLN A 131 15.31 25.28 -2.51
N GLY A 132 14.87 26.36 -1.85
CA GLY A 132 14.19 26.31 -0.56
C GLY A 132 15.15 26.19 0.64
N GLY A 133 16.40 26.64 0.50
CA GLY A 133 17.46 26.51 1.50
C GLY A 133 17.12 27.08 2.88
N TYR A 134 16.35 28.15 2.99
CA TYR A 134 15.94 28.68 4.31
C TYR A 134 14.81 27.89 4.98
N THR A 135 14.20 26.96 4.25
CA THR A 135 13.00 26.22 4.69
C THR A 135 13.20 24.71 4.74
N TYR A 136 14.39 24.21 4.42
CA TYR A 136 14.59 22.76 4.26
C TYR A 136 14.28 21.99 5.54
N GLU A 137 14.64 22.50 6.73
CA GLU A 137 14.31 21.83 8.00
C GLU A 137 12.79 21.74 8.22
N THR A 138 12.07 22.82 7.91
CA THR A 138 10.60 22.84 8.01
C THR A 138 10.00 21.85 7.00
N ARG A 139 10.55 21.79 5.78
CA ARG A 139 10.16 20.81 4.76
C ARG A 139 10.40 19.37 5.23
N ILE A 140 11.54 19.08 5.87
CA ILE A 140 11.80 17.74 6.45
C ILE A 140 10.72 17.39 7.47
N ARG A 141 10.41 18.30 8.40
CA ARG A 141 9.37 18.08 9.42
C ARG A 141 8.00 17.83 8.77
N MET A 142 7.63 18.63 7.77
CA MET A 142 6.37 18.45 7.04
C MET A 142 6.29 17.10 6.33
N VAL A 143 7.36 16.66 5.67
CA VAL A 143 7.41 15.36 4.97
C VAL A 143 7.33 14.20 5.97
N LEU A 144 8.10 14.26 7.05
CA LEU A 144 8.09 13.21 8.08
C LEU A 144 6.73 13.12 8.79
N SER A 145 6.16 14.25 9.20
CA SER A 145 4.84 14.27 9.84
C SER A 145 3.74 13.84 8.88
N GLY A 146 3.81 14.23 7.61
CA GLY A 146 2.86 13.78 6.57
C GLY A 146 2.89 12.28 6.31
N LEU A 147 4.07 11.64 6.45
CA LEU A 147 4.23 10.19 6.39
C LEU A 147 3.94 9.48 7.73
N GLY A 148 3.44 10.20 8.73
CA GLY A 148 3.03 9.65 10.03
C GLY A 148 4.18 9.41 11.01
N PHE A 149 5.22 10.25 11.00
CA PHE A 149 6.24 10.30 12.04
C PHE A 149 6.05 11.48 12.99
N ASP A 150 5.95 11.20 14.28
CA ASP A 150 6.06 12.21 15.33
C ASP A 150 7.51 12.68 15.53
N ALA A 151 7.66 13.85 16.16
CA ALA A 151 8.97 14.41 16.52
C ALA A 151 9.85 13.45 17.35
N SER A 152 9.24 12.56 18.15
CA SER A 152 9.97 11.54 18.93
C SER A 152 10.69 10.49 18.08
N TYR A 153 10.37 10.39 16.79
CA TYR A 153 11.05 9.48 15.86
C TYR A 153 12.28 10.09 15.20
N PHE A 154 12.41 11.43 15.20
CA PHE A 154 13.43 12.11 14.39
C PHE A 154 14.85 11.76 14.85
N THR A 155 15.05 11.58 16.15
CA THR A 155 16.33 11.20 16.76
C THR A 155 16.53 9.69 16.89
N ARG A 156 15.56 8.88 16.46
CA ARG A 156 15.68 7.42 16.56
C ARG A 156 16.58 6.87 15.45
N PRO A 157 17.51 5.95 15.77
CA PRO A 157 18.28 5.22 14.77
C PRO A 157 17.38 4.34 13.89
N ILE A 158 17.69 4.24 12.59
CA ILE A 158 16.94 3.42 11.63
C ILE A 158 16.75 1.95 12.06
N PRO A 159 17.73 1.25 12.67
CA PRO A 159 17.53 -0.14 13.07
C PRO A 159 16.41 -0.34 14.11
N GLN A 160 16.06 0.70 14.87
CA GLN A 160 14.98 0.65 15.86
C GLN A 160 13.59 0.86 15.23
N LEU A 161 13.52 1.29 13.97
CA LEU A 161 12.26 1.42 13.24
C LEU A 161 11.79 0.05 12.75
N SER A 162 10.46 -0.15 12.73
CA SER A 162 9.84 -1.33 12.11
C SER A 162 10.07 -1.35 10.60
N GLY A 163 9.90 -2.51 9.94
CA GLY A 163 10.10 -2.62 8.48
C GLY A 163 9.32 -1.57 7.68
N GLY A 164 8.02 -1.42 7.94
CA GLY A 164 7.19 -0.40 7.29
C GLY A 164 7.60 1.04 7.63
N GLN A 165 8.06 1.31 8.86
CA GLN A 165 8.63 2.62 9.20
C GLN A 165 9.94 2.88 8.43
N ARG A 166 10.80 1.89 8.22
CA ARG A 166 12.02 2.06 7.41
C ARG A 166 11.69 2.37 5.95
N THR A 167 10.69 1.71 5.37
CA THR A 167 10.22 2.00 4.02
C THR A 167 9.66 3.44 3.92
N ARG A 168 8.86 3.87 4.90
CA ARG A 168 8.37 5.27 4.98
C ARG A 168 9.51 6.28 5.11
N ALA A 169 10.52 5.99 5.92
CA ALA A 169 11.72 6.82 6.04
C ALA A 169 12.48 6.91 4.72
N TYR A 170 12.55 5.81 3.95
CA TYR A 170 13.18 5.84 2.63
C TYR A 170 12.38 6.67 1.64
N LEU A 171 11.05 6.52 1.64
CA LEU A 171 10.17 7.37 0.86
C LEU A 171 10.40 8.85 1.20
N ALA A 172 10.46 9.22 2.48
CA ALA A 172 10.77 10.59 2.92
C ALA A 172 12.09 11.11 2.30
N LYS A 173 13.16 10.31 2.38
CA LYS A 173 14.46 10.62 1.77
C LYS A 173 14.33 10.91 0.26
N LEU A 174 13.59 10.06 -0.47
CA LEU A 174 13.39 10.19 -1.91
C LEU A 174 12.53 11.40 -2.29
N LEU A 175 11.51 11.72 -1.49
CA LEU A 175 10.67 12.90 -1.72
C LEU A 175 11.42 14.22 -1.48
N LEU A 176 12.37 14.21 -0.54
CA LEU A 176 13.22 15.36 -0.23
C LEU A 176 14.30 15.59 -1.29
N SER A 177 14.86 14.52 -1.87
CA SER A 177 15.90 14.63 -2.89
C SER A 177 15.42 15.20 -4.23
N ALA A 178 14.10 15.32 -4.42
CA ALA A 178 13.46 15.96 -5.58
C ALA A 178 14.03 15.53 -6.95
N PRO A 179 14.07 14.22 -7.29
CA PRO A 179 14.59 13.75 -8.57
C PRO A 179 13.69 14.14 -9.76
N ASP A 180 14.30 14.27 -10.94
CA ASP A 180 13.59 14.53 -12.20
C ASP A 180 12.67 13.37 -12.62
N LEU A 181 13.05 12.13 -12.26
CA LEU A 181 12.23 10.93 -12.41
C LEU A 181 12.12 10.20 -11.08
N LEU A 182 10.90 10.13 -10.53
CA LEU A 182 10.58 9.38 -9.33
C LEU A 182 9.90 8.06 -9.71
N ILE A 183 10.49 6.94 -9.33
CA ILE A 183 9.94 5.60 -9.55
C ILE A 183 9.53 4.99 -8.22
N LEU A 184 8.26 4.61 -8.08
CA LEU A 184 7.70 4.08 -6.84
C LEU A 184 7.05 2.71 -7.08
N ASP A 185 7.52 1.67 -6.41
CA ASP A 185 6.94 0.33 -6.49
C ASP A 185 6.14 0.04 -5.20
N GLU A 186 4.81 0.08 -5.31
CA GLU A 186 3.84 -0.08 -4.22
C GLU A 186 4.07 0.85 -3.00
N PRO A 187 4.11 2.18 -3.18
CA PRO A 187 4.42 3.12 -2.10
C PRO A 187 3.34 3.18 -1.00
N THR A 188 2.13 2.69 -1.26
CA THR A 188 0.97 2.80 -0.37
C THR A 188 0.83 1.67 0.64
N ASN A 189 1.48 0.52 0.44
CA ASN A 189 1.26 -0.71 1.25
C ASN A 189 1.58 -0.58 2.76
N HIS A 190 2.36 0.42 3.15
CA HIS A 190 2.75 0.64 4.55
C HIS A 190 2.29 2.01 5.09
N LEU A 191 1.43 2.68 4.33
CA LEU A 191 0.83 3.96 4.70
C LEU A 191 -0.58 3.71 5.23
N ASP A 192 -0.95 4.44 6.27
CA ASP A 192 -2.35 4.54 6.65
C ASP A 192 -3.08 5.56 5.75
N ILE A 193 -4.40 5.63 5.87
CA ILE A 193 -5.25 6.48 5.02
C ILE A 193 -4.77 7.93 5.04
N ALA A 194 -4.43 8.48 6.21
CA ALA A 194 -3.97 9.86 6.34
C ALA A 194 -2.64 10.10 5.62
N ALA A 195 -1.67 9.18 5.76
CA ALA A 195 -0.39 9.28 5.06
C ALA A 195 -0.53 9.10 3.54
N VAL A 196 -1.45 8.25 3.07
CA VAL A 196 -1.76 8.14 1.63
C VAL A 196 -2.34 9.44 1.10
N GLU A 197 -3.34 10.02 1.78
CA GLU A 197 -3.97 11.30 1.37
C GLU A 197 -2.96 12.45 1.34
N TRP A 198 -2.04 12.49 2.32
CA TRP A 198 -0.95 13.46 2.30
C TRP A 198 -0.02 13.25 1.09
N LEU A 199 0.33 11.99 0.80
CA LEU A 199 1.18 11.65 -0.34
C LEU A 199 0.49 12.02 -1.67
N GLU A 200 -0.83 11.82 -1.80
CA GLU A 200 -1.60 12.27 -2.97
C GLU A 200 -1.48 13.77 -3.17
N GLY A 201 -1.69 14.55 -2.10
CA GLY A 201 -1.53 16.00 -2.14
C GLY A 201 -0.13 16.42 -2.55
N TYR A 202 0.91 15.78 -1.98
CA TYR A 202 2.30 16.07 -2.29
C TYR A 202 2.66 15.70 -3.74
N MET A 203 2.24 14.52 -4.21
CA MET A 203 2.45 14.05 -5.59
C MET A 203 1.69 14.87 -6.63
N SER A 204 0.52 15.42 -6.25
CA SER A 204 -0.25 16.28 -7.16
C SER A 204 0.51 17.57 -7.55
N GLN A 205 1.44 18.02 -6.70
CA GLN A 205 2.28 19.20 -6.90
C GLN A 205 3.69 18.86 -7.43
N TRP A 206 3.97 17.59 -7.68
CA TRP A 206 5.27 17.14 -8.16
C TRP A 206 5.51 17.60 -9.61
N GLU A 207 6.62 18.30 -9.86
CA GLU A 207 6.97 18.83 -11.20
C GLU A 207 7.75 17.82 -12.06
N GLY A 208 8.45 16.87 -11.41
CA GLY A 208 9.19 15.81 -12.10
C GLY A 208 8.27 14.79 -12.77
N ALA A 209 8.85 13.88 -13.55
CA ALA A 209 8.11 12.72 -14.02
C ALA A 209 7.97 11.69 -12.88
N THR A 210 6.85 10.98 -12.85
CA THR A 210 6.58 9.91 -11.89
C THR A 210 6.18 8.64 -12.62
N LEU A 211 6.83 7.53 -12.30
CA LEU A 211 6.44 6.20 -12.75
C LEU A 211 6.11 5.35 -11.52
N LEU A 212 4.86 4.93 -11.39
CA LEU A 212 4.40 4.25 -10.18
C LEU A 212 3.74 2.91 -10.47
N VAL A 213 3.94 1.96 -9.58
CA VAL A 213 3.15 0.73 -9.48
C VAL A 213 2.39 0.85 -8.17
N SER A 214 1.06 0.76 -8.21
CA SER A 214 0.24 0.77 -7.02
C SER A 214 -1.05 0.00 -7.27
N HIS A 215 -1.55 -0.64 -6.22
CA HIS A 215 -2.89 -1.20 -6.19
C HIS A 215 -3.95 -0.27 -5.56
N ASP A 216 -3.57 0.90 -5.02
CA ASP A 216 -4.53 1.87 -4.49
C ASP A 216 -5.14 2.70 -5.62
N ARG A 217 -6.38 2.38 -5.97
CA ARG A 217 -7.12 3.03 -7.06
C ARG A 217 -7.44 4.50 -6.81
N TYR A 218 -7.60 4.95 -5.56
CA TYR A 218 -7.85 6.37 -5.26
C TYR A 218 -6.57 7.16 -5.48
N PHE A 219 -5.44 6.61 -5.03
CA PHE A 219 -4.12 7.17 -5.28
C PHE A 219 -3.84 7.30 -6.78
N LEU A 220 -4.12 6.23 -7.55
CA LEU A 220 -4.01 6.25 -9.00
C LEU A 220 -4.91 7.33 -9.64
N ASP A 221 -6.16 7.46 -9.20
CA ASP A 221 -7.09 8.41 -9.78
C ASP A 221 -6.71 9.89 -9.52
N LYS A 222 -6.05 10.17 -8.39
CA LYS A 222 -5.61 11.53 -8.03
C LYS A 222 -4.26 11.92 -8.59
N VAL A 223 -3.33 10.99 -8.70
CA VAL A 223 -1.92 11.29 -9.01
C VAL A 223 -1.61 11.15 -10.51
N VAL A 224 -2.22 10.18 -11.18
CA VAL A 224 -1.77 9.71 -12.50
C VAL A 224 -2.59 10.30 -13.63
N ASP A 225 -1.93 10.56 -14.76
CA ASP A 225 -2.54 11.02 -16.01
C ASP A 225 -2.42 10.03 -17.18
N HIS A 226 -1.64 8.96 -17.01
CA HIS A 226 -1.49 7.87 -17.99
C HIS A 226 -1.40 6.51 -17.30
N ILE A 227 -2.12 5.52 -17.84
CA ILE A 227 -2.06 4.15 -17.32
C ILE A 227 -1.48 3.22 -18.37
N TRP A 228 -0.46 2.48 -17.97
CA TRP A 228 0.18 1.39 -18.72
C TRP A 228 -0.34 0.07 -18.16
N GLU A 229 -1.26 -0.55 -18.90
CA GLU A 229 -1.75 -1.89 -18.58
C GLU A 229 -0.76 -2.91 -19.14
N MET A 230 -0.10 -3.64 -18.24
CA MET A 230 0.88 -4.65 -18.57
C MET A 230 0.25 -6.04 -18.55
N SER A 231 0.46 -6.76 -19.65
CA SER A 231 0.05 -8.15 -19.84
C SER A 231 1.25 -8.98 -20.34
N GLN A 232 1.12 -10.31 -20.40
CA GLN A 232 2.14 -11.17 -21.01
C GLN A 232 2.37 -10.84 -22.50
N ASN A 233 1.34 -10.30 -23.16
CA ASN A 233 1.34 -9.98 -24.59
C ASN A 233 1.90 -8.58 -24.89
N GLY A 234 2.27 -7.80 -23.87
CA GLY A 234 2.80 -6.45 -24.02
C GLY A 234 2.09 -5.42 -23.13
N ILE A 235 2.31 -4.14 -23.45
CA ILE A 235 1.73 -3.00 -22.71
C ILE A 235 0.74 -2.24 -23.58
N GLU A 236 -0.44 -1.98 -23.03
CA GLU A 236 -1.41 -1.05 -23.60
C GLU A 236 -1.39 0.29 -22.84
N VAL A 237 -1.49 1.39 -23.58
CA VAL A 237 -1.49 2.74 -23.01
C VAL A 237 -2.90 3.32 -23.04
N TYR A 238 -3.30 3.88 -21.90
CA TYR A 238 -4.55 4.60 -21.68
C TYR A 238 -4.24 6.00 -21.18
N ARG A 239 -5.04 6.98 -21.61
CA ARG A 239 -4.88 8.39 -21.21
C ARG A 239 -5.95 8.77 -20.19
N GLY A 240 -5.57 9.55 -19.19
CA GLY A 240 -6.45 9.98 -18.11
C GLY A 240 -6.20 9.20 -16.80
N THR A 241 -7.08 9.45 -15.84
CA THR A 241 -7.02 8.87 -14.50
C THR A 241 -7.45 7.40 -14.48
N TYR A 242 -7.39 6.75 -13.32
CA TYR A 242 -7.86 5.37 -13.14
C TYR A 242 -9.30 5.16 -13.58
N THR A 243 -10.21 6.07 -13.22
CA THR A 243 -11.62 6.00 -13.62
C THR A 243 -11.78 6.02 -15.14
N ALA A 244 -11.03 6.89 -15.83
CA ALA A 244 -11.04 6.98 -17.28
C ALA A 244 -10.45 5.72 -17.95
N TYR A 245 -9.43 5.13 -17.35
CA TYR A 245 -8.86 3.85 -17.79
C TYR A 245 -9.88 2.71 -17.72
N VAL A 246 -10.60 2.57 -16.61
CA VAL A 246 -11.61 1.49 -16.45
C VAL A 246 -12.67 1.58 -17.55
N GLN A 247 -13.16 2.79 -17.85
CA GLN A 247 -14.11 3.03 -18.94
C GLN A 247 -13.51 2.68 -20.30
N GLN A 248 -12.33 3.21 -20.64
CA GLN A 248 -11.66 2.93 -21.92
C GLN A 248 -11.35 1.44 -22.10
N ARG A 249 -10.94 0.75 -21.03
CA ARG A 249 -10.68 -0.69 -21.02
C ARG A 249 -11.96 -1.45 -21.37
N GLN A 250 -13.08 -1.10 -20.76
CA GLN A 250 -14.38 -1.73 -21.04
C GLN A 250 -14.83 -1.47 -22.48
N GLU A 251 -14.75 -0.22 -22.96
CA GLU A 251 -15.11 0.14 -24.34
C GLU A 251 -14.26 -0.60 -25.38
N ARG A 252 -12.93 -0.67 -25.16
CA ARG A 252 -12.03 -1.45 -26.04
C ARG A 252 -12.38 -2.92 -26.01
N TRP A 253 -12.70 -3.47 -24.84
CA TRP A 253 -13.08 -4.87 -24.71
C TRP A 253 -14.39 -5.17 -25.44
N ASP A 254 -15.43 -4.33 -25.26
CA ASP A 254 -16.72 -4.48 -25.94
C ASP A 254 -16.56 -4.41 -27.47
N LEU A 255 -15.74 -3.47 -27.96
CA LEU A 255 -15.41 -3.37 -29.38
C LEU A 255 -14.70 -4.65 -29.89
N ARG A 256 -13.69 -5.14 -29.16
CA ARG A 256 -12.96 -6.37 -29.50
C ARG A 256 -13.88 -7.59 -29.49
N GLN A 257 -14.80 -7.67 -28.54
CA GLN A 257 -15.77 -8.74 -28.43
C GLN A 257 -16.73 -8.73 -29.63
N GLN A 258 -17.25 -7.56 -30.02
CA GLN A 258 -18.08 -7.41 -31.21
C GLN A 258 -17.34 -7.81 -32.50
N ILE A 259 -16.08 -7.41 -32.63
CA ILE A 259 -15.23 -7.80 -33.77
C ILE A 259 -15.05 -9.32 -33.78
N PHE A 260 -14.73 -9.91 -32.63
CA PHE A 260 -14.56 -11.35 -32.47
C PHE A 260 -15.83 -12.12 -32.86
N GLU A 261 -16.99 -11.74 -32.31
CA GLU A 261 -18.28 -12.38 -32.61
C GLU A 261 -18.65 -12.28 -34.09
N THR A 262 -18.40 -11.11 -34.70
CA THR A 262 -18.62 -10.90 -36.14
C THR A 262 -17.72 -11.82 -36.96
N GLU A 263 -16.45 -11.97 -36.57
CA GLU A 263 -15.48 -12.81 -37.27
C GLU A 263 -15.79 -14.29 -37.10
N VAL A 264 -16.13 -14.75 -35.89
CA VAL A 264 -16.56 -16.14 -35.64
C VAL A 264 -17.81 -16.46 -36.47
N SER A 265 -18.81 -15.57 -36.49
CA SER A 265 -20.00 -15.76 -37.33
C SER A 265 -19.66 -15.84 -38.82
N ARG A 266 -18.67 -15.06 -39.30
CA ARG A 266 -18.17 -15.14 -40.68
C ARG A 266 -17.53 -16.50 -40.94
N LEU A 267 -16.65 -16.97 -40.05
CA LEU A 267 -15.96 -18.26 -40.17
C LEU A 267 -16.96 -19.43 -40.17
N GLU A 268 -17.97 -19.40 -39.32
CA GLU A 268 -19.03 -20.41 -39.26
C GLU A 268 -19.84 -20.47 -40.57
N LYS A 269 -20.24 -19.31 -41.12
CA LYS A 269 -20.94 -19.25 -42.42
C LYS A 269 -20.08 -19.80 -43.56
N GLU A 270 -18.77 -19.51 -43.56
CA GLU A 270 -17.84 -20.03 -44.57
C GLU A 270 -17.64 -21.54 -44.43
N LEU A 271 -17.54 -22.05 -43.19
CA LEU A 271 -17.49 -23.48 -42.89
C LEU A 271 -18.77 -24.19 -43.37
N ASP A 272 -19.95 -23.63 -43.14
CA ASP A 272 -21.22 -24.20 -43.60
C ASP A 272 -21.31 -24.25 -45.14
N TYR A 273 -20.82 -23.23 -45.84
CA TYR A 273 -20.68 -23.27 -47.28
C TYR A 273 -19.76 -24.42 -47.73
N ILE A 274 -18.62 -24.61 -47.05
CA ILE A 274 -17.68 -25.69 -47.35
C ILE A 274 -18.33 -27.05 -47.10
N LYS A 275 -18.99 -27.26 -45.95
CA LYS A 275 -19.70 -28.51 -45.61
C LYS A 275 -20.72 -28.90 -46.68
N ARG A 276 -21.48 -27.93 -47.20
CA ARG A 276 -22.49 -28.16 -48.26
C ARG A 276 -21.88 -28.50 -49.62
N ASN A 277 -20.67 -28.03 -49.92
CA ASN A 277 -20.04 -28.14 -51.24
C ASN A 277 -18.86 -29.14 -51.32
N ILE A 278 -18.45 -29.74 -50.19
CA ILE A 278 -17.29 -30.66 -50.12
C ILE A 278 -17.53 -31.99 -50.87
N SER A 279 -18.79 -32.35 -51.10
CA SER A 279 -19.24 -33.59 -51.78
C SER A 279 -20.06 -33.34 -53.07
N GLY A 280 -20.10 -32.09 -53.56
CA GLY A 280 -20.91 -31.67 -54.73
C GLY A 280 -20.11 -31.34 -56.00
N GLN A 281 -20.68 -30.54 -56.91
CA GLN A 281 -19.99 -30.16 -58.17
C GLN A 281 -18.82 -29.16 -57.96
N ASN A 282 -18.82 -28.42 -56.85
CA ASN A 282 -17.84 -27.34 -56.57
C ASN A 282 -16.67 -27.78 -55.65
N VAL A 283 -16.30 -29.06 -55.64
CA VAL A 283 -15.30 -29.65 -54.72
C VAL A 283 -13.95 -28.93 -54.75
N SER A 284 -13.45 -28.56 -55.94
CA SER A 284 -12.16 -27.86 -56.06
C SER A 284 -12.17 -26.51 -55.35
N GLN A 285 -13.25 -25.74 -55.52
CA GLN A 285 -13.44 -24.44 -54.88
C GLN A 285 -13.60 -24.59 -53.35
N ALA A 286 -14.35 -25.60 -52.90
CA ALA A 286 -14.53 -25.89 -51.47
C ALA A 286 -13.22 -26.30 -50.79
N LYS A 287 -12.38 -27.13 -51.45
CA LYS A 287 -11.04 -27.49 -50.96
C LYS A 287 -10.10 -26.27 -50.88
N GLY A 288 -10.16 -25.37 -51.86
CA GLY A 288 -9.40 -24.12 -51.85
C GLY A 288 -9.78 -23.20 -50.69
N LYS A 289 -11.09 -23.02 -50.47
CA LYS A 289 -11.60 -22.25 -49.32
C LYS A 289 -11.26 -22.90 -47.98
N LEU A 290 -11.34 -24.23 -47.86
CA LEU A 290 -10.96 -24.95 -46.66
C LEU A 290 -9.48 -24.71 -46.28
N LYS A 291 -8.57 -24.71 -47.27
CA LYS A 291 -7.14 -24.45 -47.03
C LYS A 291 -6.87 -22.99 -46.61
N ARG A 292 -7.68 -22.04 -47.08
CA ARG A 292 -7.60 -20.64 -46.65
C ARG A 292 -8.16 -20.48 -45.24
N LEU A 293 -9.36 -21.00 -44.99
CA LEU A 293 -10.04 -20.95 -43.70
C LEU A 293 -9.19 -21.62 -42.62
N SER A 294 -8.56 -22.75 -42.92
CA SER A 294 -7.69 -23.45 -41.96
C SER A 294 -6.48 -22.61 -41.54
N ARG A 295 -5.88 -21.85 -42.47
CA ARG A 295 -4.79 -20.91 -42.17
C ARG A 295 -5.26 -19.69 -41.40
N GLU A 296 -6.42 -19.14 -41.75
CA GLU A 296 -7.04 -18.00 -41.06
C GLU A 296 -7.39 -18.36 -39.61
N VAL A 297 -8.00 -19.52 -39.37
CA VAL A 297 -8.29 -20.02 -38.02
C VAL A 297 -7.00 -20.25 -37.21
N LEU A 298 -5.96 -20.85 -37.80
CA LEU A 298 -4.66 -21.04 -37.13
C LEU A 298 -3.96 -19.70 -36.80
N ALA A 299 -4.11 -18.70 -37.67
CA ALA A 299 -3.56 -17.38 -37.44
C ALA A 299 -4.30 -16.65 -36.31
N ILE A 300 -5.64 -16.74 -36.29
CA ILE A 300 -6.47 -16.18 -35.21
C ILE A 300 -6.17 -16.88 -33.87
N GLU A 301 -5.98 -18.21 -33.89
CA GLU A 301 -5.65 -19.00 -32.69
C GLU A 301 -4.28 -18.61 -32.10
N LYS A 302 -3.30 -18.27 -32.95
CA LYS A 302 -1.94 -17.90 -32.50
C LYS A 302 -1.75 -16.42 -32.18
N LEU A 303 -2.36 -15.52 -32.96
CA LEU A 303 -2.08 -14.07 -32.93
C LEU A 303 -3.29 -13.24 -32.45
N GLY A 304 -4.47 -13.85 -32.33
CA GLY A 304 -5.72 -13.15 -32.05
C GLY A 304 -6.34 -12.50 -33.29
N THR A 305 -7.61 -12.12 -33.18
CA THR A 305 -8.39 -11.53 -34.29
C THR A 305 -7.88 -10.16 -34.73
N GLU A 306 -7.32 -9.35 -33.82
CA GLU A 306 -6.81 -8.01 -34.12
C GLU A 306 -5.50 -8.01 -34.91
N ALA A 307 -4.54 -8.87 -34.53
CA ALA A 307 -3.24 -8.93 -35.19
C ALA A 307 -3.38 -9.38 -36.65
N VAL A 308 -4.26 -10.35 -36.92
CA VAL A 308 -4.59 -10.83 -38.28
C VAL A 308 -5.18 -9.73 -39.16
N ARG A 309 -5.81 -8.71 -38.57
CA ARG A 309 -6.37 -7.55 -39.29
C ARG A 309 -5.35 -6.44 -39.52
N THR A 310 -4.43 -6.24 -38.56
CA THR A 310 -3.53 -5.07 -38.52
C THR A 310 -2.20 -5.34 -39.23
N GLN A 311 -1.71 -6.58 -39.22
CA GLN A 311 -0.50 -6.97 -39.94
C GLN A 311 -0.80 -7.32 -41.40
N GLN A 312 0.17 -7.05 -42.29
CA GLN A 312 0.11 -7.53 -43.66
C GLN A 312 0.19 -9.06 -43.66
N TRP A 313 -0.86 -9.72 -44.19
CA TRP A 313 -0.99 -11.17 -44.35
C TRP A 313 0.27 -11.93 -44.85
N LEU A 314 1.16 -11.23 -45.57
CA LEU A 314 2.44 -11.76 -46.06
C LEU A 314 3.44 -12.08 -44.94
N GLU A 315 3.56 -11.24 -43.91
CA GLU A 315 4.50 -11.47 -42.80
C GLU A 315 4.04 -12.62 -41.89
N ILE A 316 2.74 -12.65 -41.55
CA ILE A 316 2.13 -13.73 -40.74
C ILE A 316 2.32 -15.10 -41.41
N SER A 317 2.20 -15.16 -42.75
CA SER A 317 2.34 -16.41 -43.50
C SER A 317 3.75 -17.00 -43.48
N SER A 318 4.77 -16.17 -43.26
CA SER A 318 6.17 -16.62 -43.16
C SER A 318 6.57 -17.15 -41.78
N GLN A 319 5.85 -16.75 -40.71
CA GLN A 319 6.17 -17.12 -39.33
C GLN A 319 5.42 -18.36 -38.84
N ILE A 320 4.28 -18.67 -39.45
CA ILE A 320 3.53 -19.89 -39.12
C ILE A 320 4.11 -21.03 -39.95
N GLU A 321 5.01 -21.82 -39.37
CA GLU A 321 5.43 -23.11 -39.91
C GLU A 321 4.18 -24.00 -40.11
N THR A 322 3.62 -24.00 -41.32
CA THR A 322 2.50 -24.86 -41.62
C THR A 322 3.02 -26.29 -41.77
N SER A 323 2.63 -27.16 -40.85
CA SER A 323 2.66 -28.61 -41.06
C SER A 323 1.97 -28.92 -42.39
N ASN A 324 2.59 -29.76 -43.23
CA ASN A 324 2.12 -30.05 -44.60
C ASN A 324 0.76 -30.79 -44.67
N HIS A 325 0.10 -31.07 -43.54
CA HIS A 325 -1.21 -31.73 -43.51
C HIS A 325 -2.37 -30.72 -43.47
N PRO A 326 -3.20 -30.64 -44.51
CA PRO A 326 -4.39 -29.78 -44.50
C PRO A 326 -5.41 -30.31 -43.47
N LEU A 327 -5.85 -29.43 -42.57
CA LEU A 327 -6.87 -29.71 -41.55
C LEU A 327 -8.18 -30.18 -42.20
N GLY A 328 -8.79 -31.23 -41.63
CA GLY A 328 -10.11 -31.70 -42.05
C GLY A 328 -11.24 -30.77 -41.59
N VAL A 329 -12.40 -30.83 -42.26
CA VAL A 329 -13.56 -29.95 -41.95
C VAL A 329 -13.99 -30.05 -40.48
N ALA A 330 -14.03 -31.25 -39.91
CA ALA A 330 -14.40 -31.46 -38.50
C ALA A 330 -13.36 -30.91 -37.51
N GLU A 331 -12.08 -30.84 -37.91
CA GLU A 331 -11.02 -30.28 -37.07
C GLU A 331 -11.06 -28.75 -37.11
N VAL A 332 -11.28 -28.16 -38.29
CA VAL A 332 -11.50 -26.71 -38.42
C VAL A 332 -12.75 -26.27 -37.63
N GLU A 333 -13.83 -27.04 -37.69
CA GLU A 333 -15.02 -26.78 -36.87
C GLU A 333 -14.74 -26.78 -35.38
N ARG A 334 -14.01 -27.80 -34.90
CA ARG A 334 -13.63 -27.89 -33.48
C ARG A 334 -12.79 -26.69 -33.07
N ARG A 335 -11.83 -26.27 -33.92
CA ARG A 335 -10.96 -25.11 -33.67
C ARG A 335 -11.73 -23.80 -33.67
N ILE A 336 -12.68 -23.59 -34.58
CA ILE A 336 -13.56 -22.40 -34.59
C ILE A 336 -14.34 -22.32 -33.27
N ARG A 337 -14.92 -23.44 -32.81
CA ARG A 337 -15.66 -23.49 -31.55
C ARG A 337 -14.77 -23.31 -30.31
N SER A 338 -13.49 -23.63 -30.41
CA SER A 338 -12.51 -23.40 -29.34
C SER A 338 -11.81 -22.05 -29.44
N LEU A 339 -12.19 -21.18 -30.39
CA LEU A 339 -11.73 -19.80 -30.38
C LEU A 339 -12.32 -19.10 -29.16
N HIS A 340 -11.46 -18.45 -28.38
CA HIS A 340 -11.85 -17.69 -27.21
C HIS A 340 -11.91 -16.20 -27.59
N GLY A 341 -12.85 -15.48 -26.97
CA GLY A 341 -12.91 -14.02 -27.09
C GLY A 341 -11.66 -13.33 -26.53
N PRO A 342 -11.56 -11.99 -26.65
CA PRO A 342 -10.43 -11.22 -26.16
C PRO A 342 -10.13 -11.53 -24.68
N SER A 343 -8.89 -11.92 -24.42
CA SER A 343 -8.39 -12.41 -23.12
C SER A 343 -8.31 -11.35 -22.02
N ASN A 344 -8.37 -10.06 -22.37
CA ASN A 344 -8.23 -8.95 -21.40
C ASN A 344 -9.50 -8.66 -20.59
N ARG A 345 -10.46 -9.59 -20.53
CA ARG A 345 -11.50 -9.48 -19.50
C ARG A 345 -10.88 -9.88 -18.18
N THR A 346 -11.00 -9.04 -17.16
CA THR A 346 -10.71 -9.42 -15.78
C THR A 346 -11.41 -10.76 -15.52
N PRO A 347 -10.69 -11.85 -15.20
CA PRO A 347 -11.33 -13.15 -14.97
C PRO A 347 -12.28 -13.02 -13.78
N HIS A 348 -13.52 -13.44 -13.94
CA HIS A 348 -14.47 -13.49 -12.83
C HIS A 348 -14.07 -14.61 -11.86
N LEU A 349 -13.53 -14.29 -10.67
CA LEU A 349 -13.46 -15.31 -9.60
C LEU A 349 -14.91 -15.65 -9.25
N GLY A 350 -15.25 -16.94 -9.31
CA GLY A 350 -16.56 -17.46 -8.90
C GLY A 350 -16.71 -17.51 -7.37
N LEU A 351 -16.32 -16.44 -6.69
CA LEU A 351 -16.44 -16.23 -5.25
C LEU A 351 -17.93 -16.16 -4.90
N ASN A 352 -18.46 -17.25 -4.34
CA ASN A 352 -19.85 -17.31 -3.89
C ASN A 352 -19.86 -17.48 -2.38
N LEU A 353 -19.79 -16.36 -1.67
CA LEU A 353 -19.93 -16.32 -0.22
C LEU A 353 -21.40 -16.53 0.13
N LYS A 354 -21.71 -17.67 0.76
CA LYS A 354 -23.07 -17.98 1.21
C LYS A 354 -23.15 -17.88 2.72
N ALA A 355 -24.10 -17.09 3.21
CA ALA A 355 -24.55 -17.17 4.59
C ALA A 355 -25.58 -18.31 4.70
N SER A 356 -25.18 -19.48 5.19
CA SER A 356 -26.05 -20.66 5.21
C SER A 356 -27.09 -20.65 6.33
N GLN A 357 -26.85 -19.89 7.41
CA GLN A 357 -27.73 -19.80 8.58
C GLN A 357 -28.02 -18.36 8.98
N ARG A 358 -29.29 -18.07 9.23
CA ARG A 358 -29.75 -16.77 9.72
C ARG A 358 -29.27 -16.55 11.15
N SER A 359 -28.43 -15.53 11.35
CA SER A 359 -28.07 -15.03 12.68
C SER A 359 -29.21 -14.22 13.31
N GLY A 360 -29.11 -14.00 14.63
CA GLY A 360 -29.90 -12.98 15.32
C GLY A 360 -29.76 -11.60 14.69
N ASP A 361 -30.70 -10.70 14.97
CA ASP A 361 -30.65 -9.33 14.40
C ASP A 361 -29.48 -8.52 14.98
N LEU A 362 -29.18 -8.75 16.27
CA LEU A 362 -27.97 -8.27 16.92
C LEU A 362 -26.80 -9.19 16.59
N VAL A 363 -25.73 -8.63 16.04
CA VAL A 363 -24.50 -9.37 15.72
C VAL A 363 -23.39 -9.05 16.73
N LEU A 364 -23.17 -7.78 17.02
CA LEU A 364 -22.15 -7.35 17.96
C LEU A 364 -22.64 -6.15 18.75
N ARG A 365 -22.39 -6.17 20.06
CA ARG A 365 -22.56 -5.03 20.95
C ARG A 365 -21.39 -4.92 21.90
N THR A 366 -20.92 -3.69 22.12
CA THR A 366 -19.97 -3.38 23.19
C THR A 366 -20.66 -2.57 24.27
N ARG A 367 -20.13 -2.61 25.50
CA ARG A 367 -20.44 -1.63 26.55
C ARG A 367 -19.18 -1.22 27.29
N ASN A 368 -18.88 0.08 27.28
CA ASN A 368 -17.69 0.68 27.92
C ASN A 368 -16.40 -0.13 27.67
N LEU A 369 -16.21 -0.60 26.44
CA LEU A 369 -15.14 -1.55 26.12
C LEU A 369 -13.79 -0.84 26.06
N ALA A 370 -12.83 -1.28 26.86
CA ALA A 370 -11.44 -0.84 26.78
C ALA A 370 -10.57 -1.93 26.14
N VAL A 371 -9.89 -1.58 25.05
CA VAL A 371 -9.06 -2.50 24.26
C VAL A 371 -7.59 -2.16 24.48
N GLY A 372 -6.76 -3.16 24.77
CA GLY A 372 -5.32 -2.99 24.93
C GLY A 372 -4.63 -4.27 25.38
N TYR A 373 -3.33 -4.16 25.66
CA TYR A 373 -2.53 -5.25 26.20
C TYR A 373 -2.42 -5.11 27.72
N ALA A 374 -2.63 -6.21 28.45
CA ALA A 374 -2.55 -6.20 29.91
C ALA A 374 -1.16 -5.77 30.42
N ASP A 375 -0.11 -6.07 29.66
CA ASP A 375 1.29 -5.82 30.03
C ASP A 375 1.68 -4.32 29.99
N GLU A 376 0.96 -3.50 29.23
CA GLU A 376 1.28 -2.08 29.03
C GLU A 376 0.53 -1.15 30.01
N GLY A 377 -0.44 -1.68 30.78
CA GLY A 377 -1.15 -0.96 31.84
C GLY A 377 -2.03 0.23 31.39
N LYS A 378 -2.13 0.49 30.07
CA LYS A 378 -2.99 1.52 29.48
C LYS A 378 -3.77 0.95 28.29
N PRO A 379 -5.07 1.28 28.15
CA PRO A 379 -5.83 0.90 26.96
C PRO A 379 -5.27 1.64 25.74
N LEU A 380 -5.25 0.95 24.59
CA LEU A 380 -4.95 1.55 23.30
C LEU A 380 -6.06 2.55 22.92
N PHE A 381 -7.31 2.14 23.13
CA PHE A 381 -8.46 3.02 22.98
C PHE A 381 -9.68 2.49 23.75
N ASN A 382 -10.63 3.39 24.01
CA ASN A 382 -11.95 3.07 24.53
C ASN A 382 -12.98 3.12 23.40
N ALA A 383 -13.80 2.07 23.31
CA ALA A 383 -14.92 2.02 22.37
C ALA A 383 -16.24 2.41 23.06
N PRO A 384 -17.07 3.25 22.41
CA PRO A 384 -18.44 3.49 22.86
C PRO A 384 -19.28 2.22 22.81
N ASP A 385 -20.56 2.35 23.19
CA ASP A 385 -21.57 1.33 22.95
C ASP A 385 -21.81 1.16 21.43
N LEU A 386 -21.03 0.27 20.82
CA LEU A 386 -21.14 -0.11 19.41
C LEU A 386 -22.35 -1.02 19.23
N LEU A 387 -23.00 -0.89 18.08
CA LEU A 387 -24.10 -1.75 17.68
C LEU A 387 -23.94 -2.13 16.20
N LEU A 388 -23.69 -3.41 15.95
CA LEU A 388 -23.66 -3.97 14.60
C LEU A 388 -24.81 -4.96 14.43
N LYS A 389 -25.64 -4.73 13.42
CA LYS A 389 -26.80 -5.57 13.10
C LYS A 389 -26.54 -6.46 11.90
N ARG A 390 -27.41 -7.46 11.73
CA ARG A 390 -27.32 -8.40 10.62
C ARG A 390 -27.44 -7.68 9.27
N GLY A 391 -26.46 -7.93 8.40
CA GLY A 391 -26.43 -7.37 7.03
C GLY A 391 -25.77 -6.00 6.94
N GLU A 392 -25.35 -5.43 8.07
CA GLU A 392 -24.53 -4.22 8.08
C GLU A 392 -23.05 -4.57 7.85
N CYS A 393 -22.31 -3.58 7.36
CA CYS A 393 -20.87 -3.63 7.22
C CYS A 393 -20.26 -2.47 8.02
N ALA A 394 -19.50 -2.79 9.06
CA ALA A 394 -18.72 -1.80 9.79
C ALA A 394 -17.27 -1.85 9.30
N ALA A 395 -16.75 -0.69 8.88
CA ALA A 395 -15.34 -0.55 8.52
C ALA A 395 -14.57 0.12 9.64
N VAL A 396 -13.52 -0.54 10.14
CA VAL A 396 -12.64 -0.02 11.18
C VAL A 396 -11.42 0.59 10.52
N ILE A 397 -11.26 1.90 10.70
CA ILE A 397 -10.16 2.70 10.15
C ILE A 397 -9.35 3.35 11.26
N GLY A 398 -8.13 3.76 10.95
CA GLY A 398 -7.25 4.45 11.89
C GLY A 398 -5.78 4.24 11.54
N PRO A 399 -4.85 4.95 12.19
CA PRO A 399 -3.44 4.89 11.85
C PRO A 399 -2.81 3.53 12.18
N ASN A 400 -1.61 3.31 11.65
CA ASN A 400 -0.85 2.09 11.93
C ASN A 400 -0.43 2.03 13.41
N GLY A 401 -0.74 0.91 14.07
CA GLY A 401 -0.51 0.75 15.51
C GLY A 401 -1.64 1.27 16.41
N ALA A 402 -2.76 1.75 15.87
CA ALA A 402 -3.90 2.23 16.66
C ALA A 402 -4.65 1.11 17.43
N GLY A 403 -4.35 -0.17 17.17
CA GLY A 403 -5.00 -1.31 17.83
C GLY A 403 -6.14 -1.97 17.02
N LYS A 404 -6.22 -1.76 15.71
CA LYS A 404 -7.22 -2.37 14.81
C LYS A 404 -7.26 -3.91 14.91
N THR A 405 -6.10 -4.55 14.72
CA THR A 405 -5.97 -6.02 14.87
C THR A 405 -6.19 -6.47 16.32
N THR A 406 -5.77 -5.67 17.30
CA THR A 406 -6.02 -5.95 18.73
C THR A 406 -7.52 -6.00 19.02
N PHE A 407 -8.29 -5.09 18.45
CA PHE A 407 -9.75 -5.11 18.53
C PHE A 407 -10.34 -6.40 17.96
N LEU A 408 -9.92 -6.82 16.75
CA LEU A 408 -10.37 -8.08 16.15
C LEU A 408 -10.03 -9.30 17.01
N LYS A 409 -8.84 -9.33 17.62
CA LYS A 409 -8.43 -10.39 18.56
C LYS A 409 -9.30 -10.42 19.82
N THR A 410 -9.71 -9.25 20.33
CA THR A 410 -10.70 -9.17 21.41
C THR A 410 -12.07 -9.68 20.98
N LEU A 411 -12.48 -9.44 19.72
CA LEU A 411 -13.74 -9.96 19.18
C LEU A 411 -13.74 -11.48 19.03
N LEU A 412 -12.58 -12.07 18.77
CA LEU A 412 -12.38 -13.52 18.62
C LEU A 412 -12.14 -14.25 19.94
N ASP A 413 -12.25 -13.56 21.09
CA ASP A 413 -11.96 -14.10 22.42
C ASP A 413 -10.51 -14.61 22.58
N GLN A 414 -9.59 -14.07 21.76
CA GLN A 414 -8.16 -14.39 21.84
C GLN A 414 -7.43 -13.47 22.82
N LEU A 415 -7.97 -12.28 23.07
CA LEU A 415 -7.49 -11.32 24.06
C LEU A 415 -8.66 -10.84 24.92
N PRO A 416 -8.57 -10.94 26.25
CA PRO A 416 -9.64 -10.44 27.12
C PRO A 416 -9.71 -8.91 27.03
N PRO A 417 -10.90 -8.31 27.15
CA PRO A 417 -11.03 -6.86 27.30
C PRO A 417 -10.39 -6.39 28.61
N LEU A 418 -9.81 -5.20 28.61
CA LEU A 418 -9.25 -4.60 29.84
C LEU A 418 -10.37 -4.13 30.77
N GLU A 419 -11.40 -3.50 30.21
CA GLU A 419 -12.61 -3.06 30.89
C GLU A 419 -13.82 -3.22 29.95
N GLY A 420 -15.02 -3.22 30.55
CA GLY A 420 -16.28 -3.33 29.82
C GLY A 420 -16.64 -4.75 29.40
N GLU A 421 -17.64 -4.86 28.53
CA GLU A 421 -18.12 -6.15 28.01
C GLU A 421 -18.30 -6.12 26.50
N LEU A 422 -18.00 -7.26 25.87
CA LEU A 422 -18.31 -7.56 24.48
C LEU A 422 -19.38 -8.64 24.43
N ILE A 423 -20.49 -8.37 23.75
CA ILE A 423 -21.62 -9.29 23.59
C ILE A 423 -21.77 -9.62 22.11
N LEU A 424 -21.56 -10.90 21.78
CA LEU A 424 -21.81 -11.45 20.46
C LEU A 424 -23.25 -11.97 20.34
N GLY A 425 -23.82 -11.84 19.15
CA GLY A 425 -25.17 -12.30 18.82
C GLY A 425 -25.35 -13.82 18.88
N ALA A 426 -26.61 -14.26 18.97
CA ALA A 426 -26.94 -15.68 18.93
C ALA A 426 -26.76 -16.29 17.53
N SER A 427 -26.35 -17.56 17.48
CA SER A 427 -26.20 -18.35 16.25
C SER A 427 -25.21 -17.75 15.24
N LEU A 428 -24.12 -17.15 15.73
CA LEU A 428 -23.04 -16.67 14.90
C LEU A 428 -22.08 -17.80 14.51
N ASN A 429 -21.78 -17.86 13.22
CA ASN A 429 -20.68 -18.61 12.65
C ASN A 429 -19.69 -17.59 12.10
N ILE A 430 -18.59 -17.40 12.83
CA ILE A 430 -17.61 -16.34 12.56
C ILE A 430 -16.49 -16.93 11.72
N ALA A 431 -16.19 -16.29 10.59
CA ALA A 431 -14.95 -16.56 9.86
C ALA A 431 -14.03 -15.35 9.90
N TYR A 432 -12.76 -15.63 10.19
CA TYR A 432 -11.72 -14.61 10.29
C TYR A 432 -10.74 -14.75 9.13
N PHE A 433 -10.52 -13.63 8.43
CA PHE A 433 -9.46 -13.47 7.45
C PHE A 433 -8.33 -12.67 8.09
N ALA A 434 -7.29 -13.38 8.54
CA ALA A 434 -6.16 -12.78 9.23
C ALA A 434 -5.21 -12.04 8.29
N GLN A 435 -4.60 -10.97 8.79
CA GLN A 435 -3.48 -10.29 8.15
C GLN A 435 -2.33 -11.30 7.96
N ALA A 436 -1.72 -11.32 6.77
CA ALA A 436 -0.70 -12.31 6.35
C ALA A 436 -1.18 -13.78 6.24
N HIS A 437 -2.49 -14.03 6.30
CA HIS A 437 -3.10 -15.36 6.12
C HIS A 437 -2.62 -16.40 7.15
N GLU A 438 -2.41 -15.97 8.40
CA GLU A 438 -2.18 -16.87 9.52
C GLU A 438 -3.28 -17.93 9.59
N GLY A 439 -2.91 -19.20 9.59
CA GLY A 439 -3.84 -20.35 9.57
C GLY A 439 -3.87 -21.17 8.28
N LEU A 440 -3.06 -20.84 7.28
CA LEU A 440 -2.68 -21.77 6.20
C LEU A 440 -1.49 -22.62 6.64
N ILE A 441 -1.49 -23.92 6.32
CA ILE A 441 -0.45 -24.84 6.76
C ILE A 441 0.64 -24.91 5.67
N PRO A 442 1.88 -24.43 5.93
CA PRO A 442 2.92 -24.26 4.91
C PRO A 442 3.25 -25.55 4.14
N GLU A 443 3.18 -26.69 4.81
CA GLU A 443 3.59 -28.00 4.29
C GLU A 443 2.54 -28.65 3.40
N LEU A 444 1.27 -28.22 3.48
CA LEU A 444 0.16 -28.81 2.74
C LEU A 444 0.12 -28.32 1.30
N THR A 445 -0.43 -29.17 0.42
CA THR A 445 -0.80 -28.74 -0.93
C THR A 445 -2.11 -27.95 -0.91
N LEU A 446 -2.38 -27.16 -1.95
CA LEU A 446 -3.66 -26.42 -2.06
C LEU A 446 -4.85 -27.38 -2.01
N MET A 447 -4.72 -28.54 -2.65
CA MET A 447 -5.71 -29.62 -2.59
C MET A 447 -5.96 -30.11 -1.16
N ASP A 448 -4.89 -30.40 -0.42
CA ASP A 448 -4.98 -30.92 0.95
C ASP A 448 -5.57 -29.87 1.91
N GLU A 449 -5.18 -28.61 1.76
CA GLU A 449 -5.70 -27.49 2.56
C GLU A 449 -7.22 -27.34 2.37
N ILE A 450 -7.71 -27.40 1.13
CA ILE A 450 -9.15 -27.37 0.84
C ILE A 450 -9.85 -28.65 1.30
N GLN A 451 -9.22 -29.82 1.15
CA GLN A 451 -9.76 -31.09 1.62
C GLN A 451 -9.97 -31.09 3.14
N GLN A 452 -9.07 -30.47 3.91
CA GLN A 452 -9.24 -30.30 5.36
C GLN A 452 -10.42 -29.39 5.70
N ALA A 453 -10.59 -28.29 4.96
CA ALA A 453 -11.69 -27.35 5.18
C ALA A 453 -13.06 -27.90 4.73
N ALA A 454 -13.07 -28.78 3.72
CA ALA A 454 -14.27 -29.43 3.20
C ALA A 454 -14.03 -30.93 2.94
N PRO A 455 -14.00 -31.76 4.00
CA PRO A 455 -13.72 -33.20 3.90
C PRO A 455 -14.70 -33.99 3.01
N GLN A 456 -15.88 -33.43 2.77
CA GLN A 456 -16.93 -34.02 1.93
C GLN A 456 -16.66 -33.92 0.43
N LEU A 457 -15.77 -33.03 -0.02
CA LEU A 457 -15.51 -32.84 -1.45
C LEU A 457 -14.58 -33.93 -1.99
N LEU A 458 -14.88 -34.41 -3.19
CA LEU A 458 -14.01 -35.34 -3.92
C LEU A 458 -12.85 -34.59 -4.60
N PRO A 459 -11.71 -35.26 -4.89
CA PRO A 459 -10.55 -34.58 -5.50
C PRO A 459 -10.85 -33.84 -6.81
N ALA A 460 -11.74 -34.37 -7.66
CA ALA A 460 -12.13 -33.70 -8.89
C ALA A 460 -12.96 -32.41 -8.62
N GLU A 461 -13.79 -32.44 -7.58
CA GLU A 461 -14.59 -31.28 -7.16
C GLU A 461 -13.70 -30.20 -6.54
N ILE A 462 -12.69 -30.59 -5.77
CA ILE A 462 -11.69 -29.66 -5.21
C ILE A 462 -10.91 -28.97 -6.33
N ARG A 463 -10.46 -29.69 -7.37
CA ARG A 463 -9.79 -29.06 -8.51
C ARG A 463 -10.70 -28.07 -9.24
N ASN A 464 -11.95 -28.46 -9.48
CA ASN A 464 -12.94 -27.56 -10.10
C ASN A 464 -13.25 -26.34 -9.22
N TYR A 465 -13.22 -26.51 -7.89
CA TYR A 465 -13.38 -25.43 -6.93
C TYR A 465 -12.19 -24.47 -6.97
N LEU A 466 -10.97 -24.97 -6.84
CA LEU A 466 -9.72 -24.22 -6.90
C LEU A 466 -9.55 -23.48 -8.24
N ALA A 467 -10.04 -24.04 -9.35
CA ALA A 467 -10.04 -23.38 -10.65
C ALA A 467 -10.82 -22.06 -10.64
N ARG A 468 -11.88 -21.93 -9.83
CA ARG A 468 -12.62 -20.68 -9.65
C ARG A 468 -11.80 -19.59 -8.96
N TYR A 469 -10.71 -19.98 -8.29
CA TYR A 469 -9.74 -19.13 -7.61
C TYR A 469 -8.46 -18.93 -8.43
N MET A 470 -8.52 -19.23 -9.73
CA MET A 470 -7.41 -19.17 -10.69
C MET A 470 -6.26 -20.13 -10.39
N PHE A 471 -6.48 -21.21 -9.65
CA PHE A 471 -5.51 -22.30 -9.51
C PHE A 471 -5.85 -23.42 -10.49
N THR A 472 -5.01 -23.63 -11.49
CA THR A 472 -5.27 -24.60 -12.57
C THR A 472 -4.10 -25.54 -12.83
N GLY A 473 -4.36 -26.67 -13.49
CA GLY A 473 -3.32 -27.62 -13.89
C GLY A 473 -2.52 -28.16 -12.69
N GLU A 474 -1.20 -28.06 -12.75
CA GLU A 474 -0.26 -28.52 -11.71
C GLU A 474 -0.23 -27.60 -10.47
N GLU A 475 -0.79 -26.40 -10.54
CA GLU A 475 -0.73 -25.43 -9.44
C GLU A 475 -1.45 -25.91 -8.18
N VAL A 476 -2.48 -26.75 -8.35
CA VAL A 476 -3.24 -27.32 -7.24
C VAL A 476 -2.40 -28.23 -6.34
N TYR A 477 -1.25 -28.72 -6.83
CA TYR A 477 -0.31 -29.55 -6.08
C TYR A 477 0.87 -28.75 -5.51
N LYS A 478 0.96 -27.44 -5.76
CA LYS A 478 1.95 -26.58 -5.11
C LYS A 478 1.74 -26.65 -3.59
N LYS A 479 2.80 -26.49 -2.83
CA LYS A 479 2.71 -26.30 -1.37
C LYS A 479 2.41 -24.85 -1.04
N VAL A 480 1.74 -24.61 0.08
CA VAL A 480 1.42 -23.27 0.57
C VAL A 480 2.68 -22.41 0.77
N GLU A 481 3.79 -22.99 1.24
CA GLU A 481 5.06 -22.27 1.45
C GLU A 481 5.65 -21.65 0.17
N VAL A 482 5.34 -22.22 -1.00
CA VAL A 482 5.88 -21.79 -2.30
C VAL A 482 5.02 -20.67 -2.91
N LEU A 483 3.79 -20.47 -2.40
CA LEU A 483 2.86 -19.50 -2.94
C LEU A 483 3.33 -18.05 -2.68
N SER A 484 3.18 -17.22 -3.71
CA SER A 484 3.27 -15.77 -3.57
C SER A 484 2.21 -15.23 -2.59
N GLY A 485 2.40 -14.02 -2.07
CA GLY A 485 1.42 -13.40 -1.16
C GLY A 485 0.01 -13.31 -1.76
N GLY A 486 -0.09 -12.91 -3.03
CA GLY A 486 -1.38 -12.85 -3.73
C GLY A 486 -2.02 -14.23 -3.97
N GLU A 487 -1.23 -15.27 -4.26
CA GLU A 487 -1.73 -16.65 -4.32
C GLU A 487 -2.21 -17.12 -2.93
N ARG A 488 -1.47 -16.84 -1.86
CA ARG A 488 -1.91 -17.16 -0.49
C ARG A 488 -3.22 -16.46 -0.14
N GLY A 489 -3.38 -15.19 -0.54
CA GLY A 489 -4.63 -14.46 -0.36
C GLY A 489 -5.81 -15.11 -1.08
N ARG A 490 -5.63 -15.52 -2.35
CA ARG A 490 -6.67 -16.26 -3.08
C ARG A 490 -7.03 -17.59 -2.44
N LEU A 491 -6.04 -18.33 -1.93
CA LEU A 491 -6.29 -19.60 -1.22
C LEU A 491 -7.05 -19.36 0.11
N ALA A 492 -6.66 -18.33 0.87
CA ALA A 492 -7.35 -17.95 2.10
C ALA A 492 -8.81 -17.56 1.83
N LEU A 493 -9.08 -16.80 0.76
CA LEU A 493 -10.45 -16.49 0.30
C LEU A 493 -11.22 -17.75 -0.12
N ALA A 494 -10.55 -18.70 -0.76
CA ALA A 494 -11.14 -19.99 -1.12
C ALA A 494 -11.56 -20.79 0.11
N LYS A 495 -10.71 -20.83 1.15
CA LYS A 495 -11.02 -21.47 2.44
C LYS A 495 -12.15 -20.74 3.17
N LEU A 496 -12.11 -19.40 3.20
CA LEU A 496 -13.15 -18.56 3.80
C LEU A 496 -14.53 -18.87 3.23
N SER A 497 -14.63 -19.01 1.91
CA SER A 497 -15.90 -19.27 1.22
C SER A 497 -16.53 -20.64 1.52
N LEU A 498 -15.76 -21.59 2.08
CA LEU A 498 -16.26 -22.91 2.49
C LEU A 498 -16.86 -22.91 3.91
N THR A 499 -16.52 -21.91 4.74
CA THR A 499 -16.93 -21.87 6.15
C THR A 499 -18.44 -21.63 6.35
N ASN A 500 -19.14 -21.14 5.31
CA ASN A 500 -20.54 -20.70 5.38
C ASN A 500 -20.82 -19.76 6.56
N ALA A 501 -19.86 -18.89 6.89
CA ALA A 501 -20.00 -17.91 7.95
C ALA A 501 -21.16 -16.94 7.71
N ASN A 502 -21.71 -16.39 8.79
CA ASN A 502 -22.71 -15.31 8.76
C ASN A 502 -22.18 -13.98 9.36
N LEU A 503 -20.98 -14.01 9.96
CA LEU A 503 -20.16 -12.85 10.29
C LEU A 503 -18.75 -13.06 9.72
N LEU A 504 -18.30 -12.13 8.87
CA LEU A 504 -16.93 -12.10 8.35
C LEU A 504 -16.15 -11.02 9.08
N LEU A 505 -15.02 -11.40 9.68
CA LEU A 505 -14.02 -10.48 10.22
C LEU A 505 -12.85 -10.44 9.23
N LEU A 506 -12.59 -9.30 8.60
CA LEU A 506 -11.58 -9.17 7.55
C LEU A 506 -10.49 -8.20 8.00
N ASP A 507 -9.24 -8.68 8.14
CA ASP A 507 -8.08 -7.86 8.49
C ASP A 507 -7.17 -7.64 7.27
N GLU A 508 -7.22 -6.44 6.71
CA GLU A 508 -6.50 -6.01 5.49
C GLU A 508 -6.63 -7.00 4.32
N PRO A 509 -7.85 -7.33 3.86
CA PRO A 509 -8.07 -8.42 2.90
C PRO A 509 -7.57 -8.12 1.48
N THR A 510 -7.30 -6.86 1.16
CA THR A 510 -6.82 -6.39 -0.14
C THR A 510 -5.30 -6.33 -0.22
N ASN A 511 -4.61 -6.48 0.90
CA ASN A 511 -3.17 -6.43 0.94
C ASN A 511 -2.58 -7.58 0.10
N HIS A 512 -1.57 -7.27 -0.71
CA HIS A 512 -0.92 -8.19 -1.66
C HIS A 512 -1.82 -8.75 -2.80
N LEU A 513 -3.07 -8.31 -2.91
CA LEU A 513 -3.93 -8.62 -4.06
C LEU A 513 -3.67 -7.62 -5.19
N ASP A 514 -3.65 -8.11 -6.43
CA ASP A 514 -3.63 -7.22 -7.59
C ASP A 514 -5.01 -6.59 -7.82
N ILE A 515 -5.04 -5.49 -8.57
CA ILE A 515 -6.26 -4.75 -8.90
C ILE A 515 -7.38 -5.69 -9.41
N PRO A 516 -7.15 -6.60 -10.37
CA PRO A 516 -8.13 -7.62 -10.76
C PRO A 516 -8.71 -8.42 -9.58
N SER A 517 -7.86 -8.98 -8.72
CA SER A 517 -8.32 -9.78 -7.58
C SER A 517 -9.09 -8.93 -6.57
N GLN A 518 -8.69 -7.67 -6.35
CA GLN A 518 -9.41 -6.73 -5.50
C GLN A 518 -10.80 -6.38 -6.07
N GLU A 519 -10.93 -6.15 -7.38
CA GLU A 519 -12.22 -5.82 -8.04
C GLU A 519 -13.22 -6.95 -7.80
N ILE A 520 -12.75 -8.18 -7.91
CA ILE A 520 -13.60 -9.34 -7.76
C ILE A 520 -13.94 -9.62 -6.29
N LEU A 521 -12.98 -9.44 -5.38
CA LEU A 521 -13.24 -9.53 -3.94
C LEU A 521 -14.33 -8.53 -3.53
N GLN A 522 -14.21 -7.28 -4.01
CA GLN A 522 -15.20 -6.23 -3.78
C GLN A 522 -16.59 -6.64 -4.30
N GLU A 523 -16.70 -7.10 -5.55
CA GLU A 523 -17.98 -7.52 -6.14
C GLU A 523 -18.62 -8.67 -5.34
N SER A 524 -17.81 -9.63 -4.90
CA SER A 524 -18.28 -10.79 -4.15
C SER A 524 -18.77 -10.43 -2.76
N MET A 525 -18.08 -9.51 -2.09
CA MET A 525 -18.46 -9.01 -0.78
C MET A 525 -19.71 -8.11 -0.87
N ALA A 526 -19.87 -7.34 -1.95
CA ALA A 526 -21.05 -6.49 -2.15
C ALA A 526 -22.35 -7.31 -2.28
N HIS A 527 -22.28 -8.55 -2.76
CA HIS A 527 -23.42 -9.47 -2.87
C HIS A 527 -23.57 -10.40 -1.66
N TYR A 528 -22.68 -10.33 -0.67
CA TYR A 528 -22.73 -11.16 0.51
C TYR A 528 -23.88 -10.72 1.45
N GLN A 529 -24.73 -11.66 1.83
CA GLN A 529 -25.93 -11.39 2.65
C GLN A 529 -25.69 -11.47 4.16
N GLY A 530 -24.47 -11.81 4.59
CA GLY A 530 -24.10 -11.83 6.00
C GLY A 530 -23.64 -10.46 6.50
N THR A 531 -23.02 -10.45 7.67
CA THR A 531 -22.51 -9.22 8.30
C THR A 531 -21.00 -9.16 8.11
N ILE A 532 -20.45 -7.98 7.87
CA ILE A 532 -19.01 -7.79 7.65
C ILE A 532 -18.46 -6.81 8.68
N LEU A 533 -17.34 -7.17 9.30
CA LEU A 533 -16.46 -6.23 9.99
C LEU A 533 -15.14 -6.17 9.24
N LEU A 534 -14.84 -5.02 8.64
CA LEU A 534 -13.72 -4.81 7.73
C LEU A 534 -12.69 -3.89 8.37
N VAL A 535 -11.50 -4.38 8.68
CA VAL A 535 -10.30 -3.55 8.88
C VAL A 535 -9.62 -3.44 7.53
N SER A 536 -9.54 -2.23 6.97
CA SER A 536 -8.83 -2.01 5.71
C SER A 536 -8.32 -0.58 5.60
N HIS A 537 -7.26 -0.42 4.81
CA HIS A 537 -6.82 0.86 4.28
C HIS A 537 -7.32 1.12 2.84
N ASP A 538 -7.98 0.15 2.19
CA ASP A 538 -8.51 0.28 0.83
C ASP A 538 -9.82 1.08 0.84
N ARG A 539 -9.70 2.36 0.50
CA ARG A 539 -10.81 3.31 0.43
C ARG A 539 -11.89 2.90 -0.58
N TYR A 540 -11.57 2.20 -1.67
CA TYR A 540 -12.57 1.72 -2.64
C TYR A 540 -13.41 0.60 -2.04
N LEU A 541 -12.75 -0.35 -1.37
CA LEU A 541 -13.44 -1.46 -0.71
C LEU A 541 -14.33 -0.94 0.43
N ILE A 542 -13.82 -0.01 1.24
CA ILE A 542 -14.57 0.60 2.33
C ILE A 542 -15.78 1.37 1.79
N ASP A 543 -15.60 2.25 0.80
CA ASP A 543 -16.70 3.06 0.28
C ASP A 543 -17.79 2.20 -0.38
N ALA A 544 -17.41 1.09 -1.02
CA ALA A 544 -18.35 0.19 -1.68
C ALA A 544 -19.16 -0.68 -0.69
N LEU A 545 -18.60 -1.02 0.48
CA LEU A 545 -19.22 -1.97 1.40
C LEU A 545 -19.76 -1.33 2.68
N ALA A 546 -19.09 -0.31 3.22
CA ALA A 546 -19.34 0.19 4.57
C ALA A 546 -20.70 0.89 4.69
N THR A 547 -21.47 0.46 5.69
CA THR A 547 -22.67 1.15 6.18
C THR A 547 -22.37 2.00 7.42
N GLN A 548 -21.29 1.69 8.13
CA GLN A 548 -20.80 2.43 9.27
C GLN A 548 -19.26 2.49 9.22
N ILE A 549 -18.68 3.64 9.61
CA ILE A 549 -17.25 3.86 9.75
C ILE A 549 -16.91 4.00 11.23
N TRP A 550 -15.98 3.18 11.70
CA TRP A 550 -15.45 3.18 13.06
C TRP A 550 -14.00 3.66 13.02
N GLU A 551 -13.77 4.94 13.28
CA GLU A 551 -12.42 5.51 13.26
C GLU A 551 -11.79 5.50 14.66
N ILE A 552 -10.59 4.92 14.77
CA ILE A 552 -9.80 4.96 15.98
C ILE A 552 -8.92 6.20 15.96
N LEU A 553 -9.16 7.11 16.90
CA LEU A 553 -8.39 8.34 17.08
C LEU A 553 -7.36 8.13 18.20
N PRO A 554 -6.08 7.84 17.88
CA PRO A 554 -5.08 7.51 18.90
C PRO A 554 -4.81 8.67 19.86
N ASP A 555 -4.85 9.93 19.39
CA ASP A 555 -4.63 11.12 20.21
C ASP A 555 -5.70 11.30 21.30
N GLN A 556 -6.90 10.76 21.07
CA GLN A 556 -8.02 10.78 22.01
C GLN A 556 -8.17 9.45 22.75
N ALA A 557 -7.41 8.42 22.37
CA ALA A 557 -7.59 7.03 22.80
C ALA A 557 -9.06 6.60 22.75
N TYR A 558 -9.75 6.95 21.66
CA TYR A 558 -11.19 6.79 21.53
C TYR A 558 -11.60 6.36 20.12
N LEU A 559 -12.64 5.53 20.03
CA LEU A 559 -13.25 5.12 18.76
C LEU A 559 -14.49 5.96 18.47
N GLN A 560 -14.49 6.66 17.34
CA GLN A 560 -15.62 7.43 16.85
C GLN A 560 -16.43 6.62 15.83
N ILE A 561 -17.75 6.71 15.91
CA ILE A 561 -18.68 6.08 14.96
C ILE A 561 -19.24 7.14 14.01
N PHE A 562 -19.36 6.78 12.74
CA PHE A 562 -20.13 7.52 11.76
C PHE A 562 -21.01 6.56 10.97
N ASP A 563 -22.31 6.86 10.88
CA ASP A 563 -23.25 6.09 10.09
C ASP A 563 -23.28 6.63 8.65
N GLY A 564 -22.81 5.83 7.69
CA GLY A 564 -22.71 6.22 6.28
C GLY A 564 -21.53 5.60 5.57
N THR A 565 -21.36 5.98 4.31
CA THR A 565 -20.23 5.54 3.47
C THR A 565 -18.97 6.35 3.77
N TYR A 566 -17.83 5.89 3.25
CA TYR A 566 -16.56 6.60 3.41
C TYR A 566 -16.56 7.98 2.75
N THR A 567 -17.18 8.11 1.57
CA THR A 567 -17.32 9.41 0.89
C THR A 567 -18.13 10.41 1.74
N GLN A 568 -19.24 9.96 2.34
CA GLN A 568 -20.03 10.80 3.26
C GLN A 568 -19.26 11.16 4.53
N TYR A 569 -18.44 10.23 5.03
CA TYR A 569 -17.58 10.47 6.18
C TYR A 569 -16.56 11.57 5.89
N ARG A 570 -15.95 11.53 4.71
CA ARG A 570 -15.02 12.56 4.23
C ARG A 570 -15.66 13.93 4.10
N GLU A 571 -16.83 14.02 3.47
CA GLU A 571 -17.59 15.27 3.36
C GLU A 571 -17.91 15.86 4.74
N TYR A 572 -18.24 15.00 5.72
CA TYR A 572 -18.49 15.39 7.10
C TYR A 572 -17.23 15.95 7.79
N LEU A 573 -16.07 15.33 7.59
CA LEU A 573 -14.79 15.82 8.12
C LEU A 573 -14.42 17.16 7.51
N GLU A 574 -14.52 17.30 6.18
CA GLU A 574 -14.22 18.55 5.48
C GLU A 574 -15.14 19.70 5.92
N ALA A 575 -16.43 19.42 6.11
CA ALA A 575 -17.37 20.41 6.64
C ALA A 575 -17.05 20.81 8.09
N LYS A 576 -16.64 19.85 8.93
CA LYS A 576 -16.18 20.12 10.31
C LYS A 576 -14.94 21.00 10.32
N ASP A 577 -13.94 20.67 9.51
CA ASP A 577 -12.69 21.42 9.41
C ASP A 577 -12.92 22.82 8.87
N ALA A 578 -13.75 22.97 7.83
CA ALA A 578 -14.15 24.28 7.31
C ALA A 578 -14.89 25.12 8.36
N THR A 579 -15.78 24.50 9.14
CA THR A 579 -16.50 25.18 10.24
C THR A 579 -15.55 25.58 11.37
N GLN A 580 -14.59 24.73 11.72
CA GLN A 580 -13.59 24.99 12.74
C GLN A 580 -12.62 26.08 12.29
N ALA A 581 -12.17 26.03 11.04
CA ALA A 581 -11.37 27.07 10.40
C ALA A 581 -12.12 28.40 10.34
N ALA A 582 -13.42 28.41 10.01
CA ALA A 582 -14.26 29.60 10.03
C ALA A 582 -14.44 30.17 11.45
N LYS A 583 -14.68 29.31 12.45
CA LYS A 583 -14.72 29.72 13.88
C LYS A 583 -13.40 30.33 14.32
N ILE A 584 -12.27 29.69 13.99
CA ILE A 584 -10.93 30.22 14.25
C ILE A 584 -10.73 31.53 13.48
N ALA A 585 -11.30 31.64 12.28
CA ALA A 585 -11.17 32.83 11.47
C ALA A 585 -11.91 34.05 12.07
N LEU A 586 -13.01 33.80 12.77
CA LEU A 586 -13.82 34.76 13.50
C LEU A 586 -13.23 35.16 14.86
N LEU A 587 -12.21 34.46 15.37
CA LEU A 587 -11.56 34.81 16.64
C LEU A 587 -10.72 36.11 16.52
N PRO A 588 -10.75 37.01 17.53
CA PRO A 588 -9.89 38.19 17.58
C PRO A 588 -8.40 37.82 17.44
N LYS A 589 -7.58 38.69 16.81
CA LYS A 589 -6.13 38.45 16.57
C LYS A 589 -5.37 38.01 17.84
N ASN A 590 -5.66 38.62 18.99
CA ASN A 590 -5.04 38.28 20.28
C ASN A 590 -5.47 36.91 20.84
N SER A 591 -6.60 36.39 20.39
CA SER A 591 -7.12 35.07 20.77
C SER A 591 -6.58 33.97 19.87
N ARG A 592 -6.36 34.27 18.57
CA ARG A 592 -5.69 33.36 17.61
C ARG A 592 -4.24 33.08 18.00
N ASN A 593 -3.48 34.09 18.42
CA ASN A 593 -2.09 33.90 18.85
C ASN A 593 -2.01 33.03 20.12
N ARG A 594 -2.85 33.30 21.13
CA ARG A 594 -2.98 32.47 22.34
C ARG A 594 -3.45 31.04 22.07
N TRP A 595 -4.27 30.83 21.04
CA TRP A 595 -4.74 29.50 20.64
C TRP A 595 -3.65 28.72 19.89
N ARG A 596 -2.88 29.38 19.02
CA ARG A 596 -1.69 28.81 18.36
C ARG A 596 -0.60 28.42 19.37
N GLU A 597 -0.33 29.28 20.36
CA GLU A 597 0.60 28.97 21.46
C GLU A 597 0.15 27.74 22.27
N ARG A 598 -1.17 27.58 22.52
CA ARG A 598 -1.71 26.39 23.22
C ARG A 598 -1.66 25.08 22.44
N LEU A 599 -1.71 25.13 21.11
CA LEU A 599 -1.65 23.93 20.26
C LEU A 599 -0.24 23.39 20.08
N LEU A 600 0.76 24.27 20.11
CA LEU A 600 2.17 23.90 20.07
C LEU A 600 2.65 23.26 21.39
N SER A 601 2.03 23.56 22.55
CA SER A 601 2.54 23.13 23.87
C SER A 601 1.80 21.96 24.55
N GLY A 602 0.73 21.39 23.99
CA GLY A 602 -0.11 20.44 24.73
C GLY A 602 0.54 19.11 25.16
N LYS A 603 1.54 18.62 24.40
CA LYS A 603 2.25 17.35 24.67
C LYS A 603 3.55 17.59 25.46
N GLU A 604 4.26 18.68 25.13
CA GLU A 604 5.48 19.11 25.82
C GLU A 604 5.19 19.62 27.24
N GLU A 605 4.12 20.38 27.45
CA GLU A 605 3.72 20.84 28.79
C GLU A 605 3.26 19.68 29.68
N ARG A 606 2.62 18.66 29.11
CA ARG A 606 2.22 17.44 29.84
C ARG A 606 3.42 16.59 30.23
N GLN A 607 4.40 16.43 29.34
CA GLN A 607 5.65 15.71 29.64
C GLN A 607 6.50 16.48 30.66
N ARG A 608 6.57 17.80 30.53
CA ARG A 608 7.22 18.70 31.49
C ARG A 608 6.57 18.58 32.87
N GLN A 609 5.24 18.66 32.97
CA GLN A 609 4.51 18.50 34.24
C GLN A 609 4.67 17.10 34.85
N GLN A 610 4.67 16.05 34.04
CA GLN A 610 4.95 14.68 34.52
C GLN A 610 6.37 14.57 35.06
N ARG A 611 7.37 15.08 34.33
CA ARG A 611 8.77 15.06 34.76
C ARG A 611 9.00 15.88 36.03
N LEU A 612 8.33 17.02 36.16
CA LEU A 612 8.38 17.88 37.33
C LEU A 612 7.82 17.14 38.56
N SER A 613 6.69 16.43 38.41
CA SER A 613 6.14 15.58 39.47
C SER A 613 7.04 14.38 39.85
N GLU A 614 7.76 13.79 38.89
CA GLU A 614 8.73 12.71 39.16
C GLU A 614 9.94 13.23 39.94
N VAL A 615 10.50 14.38 39.54
CA VAL A 615 11.65 15.01 40.20
C VAL A 615 11.29 15.42 41.62
N GLU A 616 10.10 15.98 41.86
CA GLU A 616 9.61 16.30 43.21
C GLU A 616 9.49 15.05 44.11
N ALA A 617 8.99 13.94 43.57
CA ALA A 617 8.89 12.69 44.33
C ALA A 617 10.28 12.11 44.67
N LEU A 618 11.25 12.23 43.76
CA LEU A 618 12.62 11.78 43.99
C LEU A 618 13.34 12.64 45.03
N ILE A 619 13.18 13.97 44.98
CA ILE A 619 13.73 14.89 45.98
C ILE A 619 13.16 14.54 47.37
N ALA A 620 11.84 14.40 47.49
CA ALA A 620 11.20 14.06 48.76
C ALA A 620 11.72 12.73 49.35
N GLY A 621 11.92 11.70 48.51
CA GLY A 621 12.48 10.42 48.95
C GLY A 621 13.95 10.50 49.38
N LEU A 622 14.75 11.32 48.69
CA LEU A 622 16.16 11.54 49.05
C LEU A 622 16.29 12.40 50.32
N GLU A 623 15.43 13.39 50.52
CA GLU A 623 15.37 14.19 51.76
C GLU A 623 15.00 13.33 52.98
N GLU A 624 14.06 12.39 52.83
CA GLU A 624 13.71 11.42 53.88
C GLU A 624 14.92 10.53 54.23
N HIS A 625 15.65 10.06 53.21
CA HIS A 625 16.88 9.29 53.39
C HIS A 625 18.00 10.11 54.03
N LEU A 626 18.17 11.38 53.63
CA LEU A 626 19.13 12.30 54.23
C LEU A 626 18.81 12.52 55.71
N ALA A 627 17.54 12.72 56.06
CA ALA A 627 17.09 12.87 57.44
C ALA A 627 17.41 11.63 58.30
N LEU A 628 17.26 10.42 57.75
CA LEU A 628 17.64 9.18 58.43
C LEU A 628 19.16 9.07 58.67
N VAL A 629 19.97 9.47 57.68
CA VAL A 629 21.43 9.49 57.80
C VAL A 629 21.89 10.56 58.80
N THR A 630 21.27 11.74 58.79
CA THR A 630 21.53 12.83 59.74
C THR A 630 21.21 12.42 61.17
N ASN A 631 20.05 11.77 61.41
CA ASN A 631 19.70 11.27 62.74
C ASN A 631 20.71 10.21 63.26
N ARG A 632 21.24 9.37 62.35
CA ARG A 632 22.33 8.42 62.69
C ARG A 632 23.67 9.11 62.94
N LEU A 633 23.94 10.26 62.33
CA LEU A 633 25.11 11.08 62.59
C LEU A 633 24.99 11.87 63.92
N GLU A 634 23.79 12.30 64.30
CA GLU A 634 23.51 12.91 65.60
C GLU A 634 23.66 11.92 66.78
N LYS A 635 23.47 10.61 66.51
CA LYS A 635 23.75 9.51 67.45
C LYS A 635 24.83 8.58 66.89
N PRO A 636 26.09 9.06 66.80
CA PRO A 636 27.12 8.38 66.04
C PRO A 636 27.46 7.02 66.64
N PRO A 637 27.58 5.96 65.82
CA PRO A 637 28.07 4.67 66.30
C PRO A 637 29.51 4.78 66.80
N THR A 638 29.88 3.97 67.80
CA THR A 638 31.22 3.96 68.43
C THR A 638 32.36 3.52 67.50
N ASP A 639 32.04 3.06 66.29
CA ASP A 639 33.00 2.59 65.27
C ASP A 639 33.34 3.74 64.29
N PRO A 640 34.59 4.25 64.29
CA PRO A 640 35.01 5.38 63.45
C PRO A 640 34.82 5.14 61.95
N ILE A 641 34.92 3.89 61.49
CA ILE A 641 34.78 3.55 60.06
C ILE A 641 33.33 3.70 59.60
N LYS A 642 32.37 3.41 60.49
CA LYS A 642 30.93 3.58 60.20
C LYS A 642 30.52 5.04 60.16
N VAL A 643 31.10 5.87 61.04
CA VAL A 643 30.87 7.33 61.02
C VAL A 643 31.40 7.94 59.73
N GLN A 644 32.58 7.53 59.26
CA GLN A 644 33.13 8.01 57.99
C GLN A 644 32.27 7.63 56.79
N ARG A 645 31.73 6.40 56.76
CA ARG A 645 30.78 5.97 55.70
C ARG A 645 29.48 6.76 55.72
N LEU A 646 28.90 6.99 56.90
CA LEU A 646 27.70 7.82 57.04
C LEU A 646 27.93 9.26 56.56
N GLY A 647 29.12 9.82 56.80
CA GLY A 647 29.50 11.14 56.28
C GLY A 647 29.65 11.17 54.76
N GLN A 648 30.16 10.09 54.15
CA GLN A 648 30.23 9.96 52.69
C GLN A 648 28.85 9.79 52.06
N ASP A 649 27.98 9.00 52.70
CA ASP A 649 26.60 8.79 52.25
C ASP A 649 25.79 10.10 52.36
N TYR A 650 26.00 10.88 53.42
CA TYR A 650 25.40 12.21 53.59
C TYR A 650 25.80 13.16 52.45
N LEU A 651 27.10 13.30 52.16
CA LEU A 651 27.60 14.15 51.07
C LEU A 651 27.08 13.70 49.70
N ARG A 652 26.98 12.38 49.49
CA ARG A 652 26.44 11.83 48.24
C ARG A 652 24.96 12.16 48.07
N LEU A 653 24.15 11.94 49.10
CA LEU A 653 22.72 12.24 49.07
C LEU A 653 22.47 13.74 48.88
N GLN A 654 23.27 14.58 49.54
CA GLN A 654 23.19 16.03 49.40
C GLN A 654 23.48 16.47 47.95
N ASN A 655 24.55 15.98 47.34
CA ASN A 655 24.86 16.29 45.94
C ASN A 655 23.76 15.83 44.97
N GLN A 656 23.13 14.67 45.23
CA GLN A 656 22.03 14.17 44.40
C GLN A 656 20.76 15.02 44.51
N ILE A 657 20.48 15.56 45.70
CA ILE A 657 19.38 16.52 45.90
C ILE A 657 19.70 17.82 45.15
N ASP A 658 20.93 18.33 45.25
CA ASP A 658 21.34 19.57 44.56
C ASP A 658 21.26 19.44 43.03
N GLU A 659 21.64 18.28 42.47
CA GLU A 659 21.50 17.98 41.03
C GLU A 659 20.02 17.95 40.59
N LEU A 660 19.15 17.31 41.36
CA LEU A 660 17.71 17.24 41.07
C LEU A 660 17.00 18.58 41.26
N MET A 661 17.46 19.41 42.19
CA MET A 661 16.96 20.78 42.39
C MET A 661 17.29 21.67 41.18
N GLN A 662 18.48 21.52 40.58
CA GLN A 662 18.83 22.21 39.34
C GLN A 662 17.97 21.73 38.16
N GLU A 663 17.70 20.42 38.06
CA GLU A 663 16.77 19.88 37.06
C GLU A 663 15.34 20.43 37.28
N TRP A 664 14.89 20.54 38.53
CA TRP A 664 13.58 21.13 38.87
C TRP A 664 13.50 22.60 38.49
N GLU A 665 14.53 23.41 38.75
CA GLU A 665 14.58 24.83 38.37
C GLU A 665 14.50 25.01 36.84
N LEU A 666 15.28 24.23 36.08
CA LEU A 666 15.24 24.24 34.60
C LEU A 666 13.90 23.79 34.03
N LEU A 667 13.20 22.90 34.74
CA LEU A 667 11.85 22.46 34.37
C LEU A 667 10.77 23.45 34.81
N ASN A 668 11.05 24.44 35.66
CA ASN A 668 10.08 25.41 36.16
C ASN A 668 10.20 26.80 35.48
N GLU A 669 11.34 27.09 34.84
CA GLU A 669 11.55 28.24 33.92
C GLU A 669 10.93 28.01 32.54
#